data_AF-A0A947GBV5-F1
#
_entry.id   AF-A0A947GBV5-F1
#
_cell.length_a   1.000
_cell.length_b   1.000
_cell.length_c   1.000
_cell.angle_alpha   90.00
_cell.angle_beta   90.00
_cell.angle_gamma   90.00
#
_symmetry.space_group_name_H-M   'P 1'
#
loop_
_entity.id
_entity.type
_entity.pdbx_description
1 polymer ?
#
loop_
_entity_poly.entity_id
_entity_poly.type
_entity_poly.pdbx_seq_one_letter_code
_entity_poly.pdbx_strand_id
1 'polypeptide(L)'
;MAWAGAAQASLWIRSRMTVMFGRDLRLAGHIRLLAGPAYYQLLKAEPILKRSIPVLIILFIAYVAIVRAAGLFDEYQIRHTFARDETGLIAATVSAALARPENPIVAEGAATALRTAVAEAAPPSADPERRIVLLADAGGRVVASLPRAQRFEGRSLIEIFGAAQPLTTFGTRAGVMELKLATGETAFAAVAHLDPKLGSVAVIETFEAVFADWRASLGSNVVMFTCMALILLVLTYAYFAQIERAAATDSLHRDTTARAETAFRRGRCGLWDWDLSQDRIFWASSMFEMLDWRSETGIIGFADMARLLHPDDIDIVALARRLRSGETDTVDTIVRMRRSDGQWLWFRIRAEVVERPETGARHLIGIATDVTEQRQIAERNATADLRLRDAIETISEAFVLWDADNRLVMCNSKYQQLHNLADAAVQPGTPYSDVMLSARQPVVHTPIPADGPPEDGSRTYEAQIEDGRWLQINERRTKDGGFVSVGTDITQLKRHEERLTDSERRLMGTVSDLRQSRQALERQAQELVEMAEKYAGEKARAEEANKIKSDFLANMSHELRTPLNAIIGFSDIMTQGVNGAFGPNKFVEYSRDIHESGTFLLRVINDILDMSRIEAGALALEPQEIRLDEIVEDSTRVLLPLAEDKRIAVETEIEPGITFTADHRAIKQILMNLLSNAVKFTPAGGRVAIKVRAVSGAITMSIQDTGIGIPRDEVRKLGRPFVQVANQFTKTHKGSGLGLAIARSLVELHGGAMKISSTVGVGTIVSLRLPKAPAVRRDRRAA
;
A
#
# COMPACT_ATOMS: atom_id res chain seq x y z
N MET A 1 21.21 -6.99 -3.84
CA MET A 1 21.20 -7.97 -2.73
C MET A 1 21.63 -7.42 -1.37
N ALA A 2 22.20 -6.21 -1.25
CA ALA A 2 22.59 -5.65 0.06
C ALA A 2 21.45 -4.94 0.84
N TRP A 3 20.30 -4.65 0.21
CA TRP A 3 19.22 -3.86 0.82
C TRP A 3 18.09 -4.69 1.46
N ALA A 4 17.97 -5.98 1.12
CA ALA A 4 16.98 -6.88 1.74
C ALA A 4 17.40 -7.38 3.13
N GLY A 5 18.72 -7.45 3.39
CA GLY A 5 19.27 -7.90 4.69
C GLY A 5 19.12 -6.88 5.82
N ALA A 6 19.11 -5.57 5.51
CA ALA A 6 19.06 -4.51 6.52
C ALA A 6 17.65 -4.33 7.13
N ALA A 7 16.60 -4.47 6.33
CA ALA A 7 15.22 -4.38 6.80
C ALA A 7 14.80 -5.61 7.63
N GLN A 8 15.22 -6.82 7.21
CA GLN A 8 14.98 -8.04 8.00
C GLN A 8 15.75 -8.05 9.33
N ALA A 9 16.98 -7.52 9.38
CA ALA A 9 17.73 -7.41 10.63
C ALA A 9 17.05 -6.49 11.67
N SER A 10 16.43 -5.38 11.22
CA SER A 10 15.75 -4.43 12.11
C SER A 10 14.46 -4.99 12.75
N LEU A 11 13.72 -5.82 12.03
CA LEU A 11 12.51 -6.50 12.53
C LEU A 11 12.85 -7.73 13.40
N TRP A 12 13.93 -8.45 13.07
CA TRP A 12 14.40 -9.61 13.84
C TRP A 12 14.97 -9.22 15.22
N ILE A 13 15.61 -8.04 15.32
CA ILE A 13 16.13 -7.51 16.59
C ILE A 13 15.01 -6.99 17.50
N ARG A 14 13.96 -6.37 16.95
CA ARG A 14 12.82 -5.86 17.75
C ARG A 14 11.92 -6.96 18.32
N SER A 15 11.71 -8.05 17.57
CA SER A 15 10.82 -9.14 18.00
C SER A 15 11.41 -9.99 19.13
N ARG A 16 12.75 -10.15 19.21
CA ARG A 16 13.40 -11.01 20.21
C ARG A 16 13.74 -10.30 21.53
N MET A 17 13.76 -8.97 21.58
CA MET A 17 13.98 -8.23 22.82
C MET A 17 12.73 -8.19 23.70
N THR A 18 11.52 -8.12 23.15
CA THR A 18 10.29 -8.04 23.97
C THR A 18 9.95 -9.34 24.70
N VAL A 19 10.47 -10.48 24.23
CA VAL A 19 10.24 -11.81 24.83
C VAL A 19 11.32 -12.18 25.86
N MET A 20 12.46 -11.47 25.90
CA MET A 20 13.62 -11.82 26.73
C MET A 20 13.84 -10.88 27.94
N PHE A 21 12.85 -10.04 28.30
CA PHE A 21 12.91 -9.15 29.48
C PHE A 21 11.86 -9.49 30.56
N GLY A 22 11.26 -10.67 30.49
CA GLY A 22 10.41 -11.22 31.55
C GLY A 22 11.16 -12.28 32.35
N ARG A 23 11.95 -11.85 33.35
CA ARG A 23 12.62 -12.59 34.46
C ARG A 23 14.14 -12.46 34.48
N ASP A 24 14.62 -12.26 35.70
CA ASP A 24 16.00 -12.21 36.20
C ASP A 24 16.77 -10.87 36.12
N LEU A 25 16.51 -10.04 37.15
CA LEU A 25 17.44 -9.06 37.66
C LEU A 25 18.73 -9.76 38.16
N ARG A 26 19.88 -9.48 37.51
CA ARG A 26 21.20 -9.15 38.15
C ARG A 26 22.41 -9.16 37.20
N LEU A 27 22.25 -9.34 35.88
CA LEU A 27 23.39 -9.35 34.93
C LEU A 27 23.46 -8.14 33.96
N ALA A 28 22.59 -7.14 34.09
CA ALA A 28 22.48 -6.03 33.13
C ALA A 28 23.48 -4.87 33.32
N GLY A 29 24.40 -4.93 34.29
CA GLY A 29 25.31 -3.82 34.62
C GLY A 29 26.44 -3.58 33.62
N HIS A 30 27.03 -4.64 33.07
CA HIS A 30 28.27 -4.51 32.27
C HIS A 30 28.04 -4.25 30.78
N ILE A 31 26.86 -4.55 30.23
CA ILE A 31 26.56 -4.35 28.80
C ILE A 31 26.19 -2.89 28.50
N ARG A 32 25.68 -2.13 29.49
CA ARG A 32 25.35 -0.70 29.33
C ARG A 32 26.58 0.21 29.17
N LEU A 33 27.73 -0.17 29.74
CA LEU A 33 28.96 0.63 29.70
C LEU A 33 29.70 0.55 28.36
N LEU A 34 29.53 -0.54 27.59
CA LEU A 34 30.17 -0.70 26.27
C LEU A 34 29.30 -0.15 25.12
N ALA A 35 27.97 -0.13 25.25
CA ALA A 35 27.06 0.32 24.19
C ALA A 35 26.71 1.82 24.25
N GLY A 36 26.86 2.46 25.42
CA GLY A 36 26.54 3.89 25.61
C GLY A 36 27.28 4.85 24.66
N PRO A 37 28.62 4.74 24.50
CA PRO A 37 29.37 5.64 23.64
C PRO A 37 29.03 5.47 22.15
N ALA A 38 28.87 4.23 21.70
CA ALA A 38 28.51 3.91 20.31
C ALA A 38 27.10 4.40 19.95
N TYR A 39 26.14 4.23 20.86
CA TYR A 39 24.77 4.72 20.67
C TYR A 39 24.69 6.25 20.62
N TYR A 40 25.46 6.94 21.48
CA TYR A 40 25.51 8.40 21.49
C TYR A 40 26.21 8.98 20.24
N GLN A 41 27.24 8.29 19.72
CA GLN A 41 27.84 8.66 18.44
C GLN A 41 26.88 8.42 17.27
N LEU A 42 26.06 7.35 17.30
CA LEU A 42 25.07 7.08 16.27
C LEU A 42 23.95 8.14 16.24
N LEU A 43 23.49 8.58 17.41
CA LEU A 43 22.52 9.69 17.56
C LEU A 43 23.09 11.03 17.08
N LYS A 44 24.39 11.30 17.30
CA LYS A 44 25.06 12.48 16.74
C LYS A 44 25.29 12.40 15.24
N ALA A 45 25.47 11.19 14.70
CA ALA A 45 25.68 10.96 13.28
C ALA A 45 24.38 10.93 12.47
N GLU A 46 23.23 10.64 13.09
CA GLU A 46 21.93 10.53 12.43
C GLU A 46 21.54 11.75 11.55
N PRO A 47 21.75 13.02 11.96
CA PRO A 47 21.42 14.18 11.14
C PRO A 47 22.36 14.30 9.92
N ILE A 48 23.63 13.95 10.11
CA ILE A 48 24.66 13.97 9.07
C ILE A 48 24.37 12.87 8.05
N LEU A 49 24.02 11.67 8.52
CA LEU A 49 23.63 10.54 7.69
C LEU A 49 22.36 10.85 6.89
N LYS A 50 21.36 11.48 7.52
CA LYS A 50 20.14 11.92 6.82
C LYS A 50 20.45 12.95 5.74
N ARG A 51 21.38 13.90 5.97
CA ARG A 51 21.79 14.87 4.95
C ARG A 51 22.65 14.28 3.84
N SER A 52 23.36 13.17 4.07
CA SER A 52 24.21 12.54 3.05
C SER A 52 23.46 11.59 2.11
N ILE A 53 22.30 11.09 2.49
CA ILE A 53 21.49 10.16 1.67
C ILE A 53 21.18 10.70 0.25
N PRO A 54 20.69 11.94 0.06
CA PRO A 54 20.44 12.48 -1.29
C PRO A 54 21.70 12.52 -2.14
N VAL A 55 22.81 12.94 -1.54
CA VAL A 55 24.12 13.03 -2.21
C VAL A 55 24.59 11.64 -2.63
N LEU A 56 24.47 10.65 -1.76
CA LEU A 56 24.81 9.25 -2.06
C LEU A 56 23.94 8.66 -3.17
N ILE A 57 22.65 8.99 -3.21
CA ILE A 57 21.74 8.52 -4.28
C ILE A 57 22.11 9.17 -5.62
N ILE A 58 22.42 10.47 -5.64
CA ILE A 58 22.88 11.16 -6.85
C ILE A 58 24.21 10.55 -7.34
N LEU A 59 25.16 10.32 -6.43
CA LEU A 59 26.43 9.66 -6.75
C LEU A 59 26.21 8.23 -7.27
N PHE A 60 25.27 7.48 -6.70
CA PHE A 60 24.91 6.15 -7.17
C PHE A 60 24.31 6.17 -8.57
N ILE A 61 23.38 7.10 -8.86
CA ILE A 61 22.81 7.28 -10.20
C ILE A 61 23.90 7.63 -11.21
N ALA A 62 24.81 8.55 -10.85
CA ALA A 62 25.94 8.92 -11.69
C ALA A 62 26.89 7.74 -11.95
N TYR A 63 27.20 6.94 -10.93
CA TYR A 63 28.02 5.74 -11.08
C TYR A 63 27.38 4.72 -12.03
N VAL A 64 26.08 4.44 -11.86
CA VAL A 64 25.35 3.52 -12.76
C VAL A 64 25.31 4.07 -14.18
N ALA A 65 25.15 5.38 -14.36
CA ALA A 65 25.22 6.01 -15.68
C ALA A 65 26.57 5.78 -16.36
N ILE A 66 27.68 5.97 -15.63
CA ILE A 66 29.04 5.75 -16.12
C ILE A 66 29.24 4.29 -16.52
N VAL A 67 28.86 3.34 -15.66
CA VAL A 67 29.00 1.91 -15.94
C VAL A 67 28.18 1.50 -17.16
N ARG A 68 26.95 2.03 -17.30
CA ARG A 68 26.11 1.73 -18.47
C ARG A 68 26.62 2.37 -19.75
N ALA A 69 27.11 3.61 -19.69
CA ALA A 69 27.74 4.25 -20.83
C ALA A 69 28.99 3.49 -21.29
N ALA A 70 29.82 3.03 -20.34
CA ALA A 70 30.99 2.21 -20.64
C ALA A 70 30.60 0.88 -21.30
N GLY A 71 29.58 0.18 -20.80
CA GLY A 71 29.11 -1.07 -21.41
C GLY A 71 28.54 -0.89 -22.82
N LEU A 72 27.77 0.18 -23.06
CA LEU A 72 27.25 0.51 -24.39
C LEU A 72 28.36 0.87 -25.38
N PHE A 73 29.42 1.53 -24.88
CA PHE A 73 30.61 1.84 -25.67
C PHE A 73 31.41 0.59 -26.01
N ASP A 74 31.55 -0.36 -25.07
CA ASP A 74 32.20 -1.65 -25.30
C ASP A 74 31.45 -2.48 -26.35
N GLU A 75 30.12 -2.57 -26.25
CA GLU A 75 29.30 -3.21 -27.28
C GLU A 75 29.44 -2.54 -28.65
N TYR A 76 29.55 -1.22 -28.70
CA TYR A 76 29.81 -0.48 -29.93
C TYR A 76 31.17 -0.88 -30.53
N GLN A 77 32.22 -0.92 -29.72
CA GLN A 77 33.57 -1.30 -30.16
C GLN A 77 33.62 -2.74 -30.66
N ILE A 78 33.00 -3.69 -29.95
CA ILE A 78 32.95 -5.10 -30.35
C ILE A 78 32.22 -5.26 -31.70
N ARG A 79 31.09 -4.58 -31.91
CA ARG A 79 30.37 -4.63 -33.20
C ARG A 79 31.17 -3.98 -34.32
N HIS A 80 31.84 -2.88 -34.01
CA HIS A 80 32.67 -2.16 -34.97
C HIS A 80 33.84 -3.03 -35.46
N THR A 81 34.56 -3.70 -34.55
CA THR A 81 35.66 -4.61 -34.91
C THR A 81 35.15 -5.86 -35.61
N PHE A 82 34.07 -6.48 -35.10
CA PHE A 82 33.48 -7.67 -35.69
C PHE A 82 33.01 -7.43 -37.14
N ALA A 83 32.28 -6.34 -37.40
CA ALA A 83 31.82 -6.01 -38.76
C ALA A 83 32.99 -5.75 -39.71
N ARG A 84 34.05 -5.10 -39.23
CA ARG A 84 35.28 -4.88 -40.00
C ARG A 84 35.96 -6.20 -40.37
N ASP A 85 36.18 -7.09 -39.42
CA ASP A 85 36.85 -8.37 -39.65
C ASP A 85 36.01 -9.29 -40.55
N GLU A 86 34.70 -9.31 -40.34
CA GLU A 86 33.75 -10.11 -41.12
C GLU A 86 33.66 -9.63 -42.58
N THR A 87 33.61 -8.31 -42.81
CA THR A 87 33.64 -7.72 -44.16
C THR A 87 34.89 -8.16 -44.92
N GLY A 88 36.05 -8.19 -44.25
CA GLY A 88 37.31 -8.66 -44.83
C GLY A 88 37.31 -10.15 -45.14
N LEU A 89 36.79 -10.97 -44.21
CA LEU A 89 36.68 -12.42 -44.38
C LEU A 89 35.75 -12.79 -45.53
N ILE A 90 34.63 -12.08 -45.70
CA ILE A 90 33.70 -12.31 -46.80
C ILE A 90 34.35 -11.95 -48.14
N ALA A 91 35.03 -10.80 -48.24
CA ALA A 91 35.74 -10.44 -49.45
C ALA A 91 36.80 -11.48 -49.84
N ALA A 92 37.55 -12.02 -48.86
CA ALA A 92 38.54 -13.06 -49.08
C ALA A 92 37.92 -14.41 -49.48
N THR A 93 36.84 -14.83 -48.82
CA THR A 93 36.16 -16.11 -49.09
C THR A 93 35.46 -16.12 -50.46
N VAL A 94 34.75 -15.05 -50.81
CA VAL A 94 34.12 -14.88 -52.13
C VAL A 94 35.20 -14.86 -53.22
N SER A 95 36.29 -14.12 -52.99
CA SER A 95 37.42 -14.10 -53.93
C SER A 95 38.05 -15.49 -54.12
N ALA A 96 38.23 -16.26 -53.05
CA ALA A 96 38.80 -17.61 -53.13
C ALA A 96 37.86 -18.63 -53.80
N ALA A 97 36.55 -18.50 -53.60
CA ALA A 97 35.54 -19.34 -54.24
C ALA A 97 35.43 -19.07 -55.76
N LEU A 98 35.53 -17.81 -56.17
CA LEU A 98 35.51 -17.40 -57.58
C LEU A 98 36.82 -17.70 -58.32
N ALA A 99 37.93 -17.85 -57.60
CA ALA A 99 39.23 -18.22 -58.18
C ALA A 99 39.39 -19.73 -58.48
N ARG A 100 38.38 -20.57 -58.20
CA ARG A 100 38.46 -22.02 -58.45
C ARG A 100 38.36 -22.32 -59.96
N PRO A 101 39.23 -23.20 -60.50
CA PRO A 101 39.29 -23.49 -61.94
C PRO A 101 38.05 -24.19 -62.51
N GLU A 102 37.19 -24.74 -61.67
CA GLU A 102 35.93 -25.42 -62.04
C GLU A 102 34.74 -24.45 -62.21
N ASN A 103 34.91 -23.17 -61.85
CA ASN A 103 33.86 -22.17 -61.94
C ASN A 103 33.79 -21.66 -63.40
N PRO A 104 32.67 -21.78 -64.13
CA PRO A 104 32.57 -21.50 -65.57
C PRO A 104 32.56 -20.00 -65.90
N ILE A 105 33.42 -19.21 -65.25
CA ILE A 105 33.55 -17.77 -65.46
C ILE A 105 34.35 -17.49 -66.76
N VAL A 106 34.91 -18.52 -67.40
CA VAL A 106 35.88 -18.36 -68.51
C VAL A 106 35.26 -18.49 -69.91
N ALA A 107 33.97 -18.84 -70.10
CA ALA A 107 33.47 -19.17 -71.44
C ALA A 107 32.37 -18.26 -72.03
N GLU A 108 31.38 -17.78 -71.27
CA GLU A 108 30.31 -16.94 -71.86
C GLU A 108 29.89 -15.82 -70.89
N GLY A 109 30.08 -14.56 -71.31
CA GLY A 109 29.80 -13.34 -70.55
C GLY A 109 28.32 -13.03 -70.31
N ALA A 110 27.50 -14.04 -69.99
CA ALA A 110 26.11 -13.83 -69.61
C ALA A 110 26.04 -13.34 -68.15
N ALA A 111 25.59 -12.09 -67.96
CA ALA A 111 25.43 -11.46 -66.64
C ALA A 111 24.65 -12.34 -65.63
N THR A 112 23.74 -13.19 -66.12
CA THR A 112 22.97 -14.13 -65.29
C THR A 112 23.84 -15.23 -64.68
N ALA A 113 24.82 -15.77 -65.41
CA ALA A 113 25.72 -16.81 -64.90
C ALA A 113 26.69 -16.26 -63.85
N LEU A 114 27.20 -15.04 -64.06
CA LEU A 114 28.05 -14.33 -63.10
C LEU A 114 27.31 -14.02 -61.80
N ARG A 115 26.02 -13.65 -61.88
CA ARG A 115 25.18 -13.44 -60.69
C ARG A 115 24.98 -14.73 -59.89
N THR A 116 24.74 -15.85 -60.57
CA THR A 116 24.63 -17.17 -59.90
C THR A 116 25.94 -17.56 -59.23
N ALA A 117 27.08 -17.36 -59.89
CA ALA A 117 28.40 -17.67 -59.32
C ALA A 117 28.73 -16.81 -58.08
N VAL A 118 28.38 -15.51 -58.09
CA VAL A 118 28.55 -14.63 -56.92
C VAL A 118 27.60 -15.03 -55.78
N ALA A 119 26.38 -15.44 -56.09
CA ALA A 119 25.41 -15.91 -55.08
C ALA A 119 25.82 -17.25 -54.45
N GLU A 120 26.40 -18.18 -55.22
CA GLU A 120 26.91 -19.47 -54.73
C GLU A 120 28.25 -19.35 -53.98
N ALA A 121 29.08 -18.38 -54.35
CA ALA A 121 30.36 -18.09 -53.70
C ALA A 121 30.22 -17.33 -52.37
N ALA A 122 29.07 -16.69 -52.13
CA ALA A 122 28.79 -15.96 -50.90
C ALA A 122 28.57 -16.94 -49.73
N PRO A 123 29.30 -16.80 -48.61
CA PRO A 123 29.06 -17.65 -47.44
C PRO A 123 27.66 -17.39 -46.87
N PRO A 124 27.04 -18.34 -46.14
CA PRO A 124 25.73 -18.14 -45.51
C PRO A 124 25.67 -16.94 -44.55
N SER A 125 26.82 -16.46 -44.06
CA SER A 125 26.97 -15.26 -43.25
C SER A 125 26.89 -13.94 -44.05
N ALA A 126 26.99 -13.99 -45.38
CA ALA A 126 26.78 -12.84 -46.25
C ALA A 126 25.27 -12.60 -46.42
N ASP A 127 24.62 -12.09 -45.38
CA ASP A 127 23.20 -11.72 -45.41
C ASP A 127 22.93 -10.76 -46.59
N PRO A 128 22.17 -11.20 -47.61
CA PRO A 128 21.90 -10.41 -48.80
C PRO A 128 21.03 -9.17 -48.51
N GLU A 129 20.43 -9.07 -47.32
CA GLU A 129 19.68 -7.88 -46.91
C GLU A 129 20.55 -6.77 -46.32
N ARG A 130 21.71 -7.10 -45.72
CA ARG A 130 22.59 -6.16 -45.00
C ARG A 130 23.87 -5.80 -45.77
N ARG A 131 24.29 -6.64 -46.72
CA ARG A 131 25.61 -6.52 -47.38
C ARG A 131 25.51 -6.38 -48.89
N ILE A 132 26.38 -5.52 -49.43
CA ILE A 132 26.49 -5.25 -50.85
C ILE A 132 27.76 -5.95 -51.36
N VAL A 133 27.60 -7.01 -52.15
CA VAL A 133 28.72 -7.70 -52.81
C VAL A 133 28.67 -7.38 -54.31
N LEU A 134 29.77 -6.86 -54.83
CA LEU A 134 29.94 -6.42 -56.21
C LEU A 134 31.10 -7.19 -56.85
N LEU A 135 30.92 -7.64 -58.09
CA LEU A 135 31.97 -8.17 -58.95
C LEU A 135 32.24 -7.15 -60.05
N ALA A 136 33.49 -6.74 -60.20
CA ALA A 136 33.95 -5.81 -61.22
C ALA A 136 34.95 -6.47 -62.18
N ASP A 137 34.97 -5.99 -63.43
CA ASP A 137 35.93 -6.43 -64.44
C ASP A 137 37.35 -5.85 -64.22
N ALA A 138 38.29 -6.18 -65.11
CA ALA A 138 39.67 -5.68 -65.06
C ALA A 138 39.78 -4.15 -65.18
N GLY A 139 38.76 -3.47 -65.70
CA GLY A 139 38.65 -2.01 -65.75
C GLY A 139 37.97 -1.38 -64.52
N GLY A 140 37.57 -2.20 -63.54
CA GLY A 140 36.88 -1.76 -62.33
C GLY A 140 35.42 -1.38 -62.55
N ARG A 141 34.78 -1.83 -63.65
CA ARG A 141 33.35 -1.66 -63.91
C ARG A 141 32.58 -2.85 -63.33
N VAL A 142 31.52 -2.60 -62.58
CA VAL A 142 30.72 -3.65 -61.94
C VAL A 142 29.93 -4.44 -62.99
N VAL A 143 30.15 -5.74 -63.06
CA VAL A 143 29.56 -6.67 -64.04
C VAL A 143 28.49 -7.58 -63.43
N ALA A 144 28.55 -7.86 -62.13
CA ALA A 144 27.54 -8.65 -61.42
C ALA A 144 27.46 -8.24 -59.95
N SER A 145 26.33 -8.50 -59.31
CA SER A 145 26.09 -8.18 -57.91
C SER A 145 25.04 -9.10 -57.29
N LEU A 146 24.96 -9.12 -55.95
CA LEU A 146 23.82 -9.74 -55.25
C LEU A 146 22.50 -8.97 -55.56
N PRO A 147 21.31 -9.61 -55.46
CA PRO A 147 20.05 -9.07 -55.97
C PRO A 147 19.70 -7.62 -55.55
N ARG A 148 20.04 -7.19 -54.33
CA ARG A 148 19.76 -5.82 -53.83
C ARG A 148 20.81 -4.78 -54.27
N ALA A 149 21.94 -5.24 -54.79
CA ALA A 149 23.07 -4.42 -55.25
C ALA A 149 23.06 -4.14 -56.77
N GLN A 150 22.03 -4.60 -57.50
CA GLN A 150 21.88 -4.39 -58.95
C GLN A 150 21.94 -2.93 -59.38
N ARG A 151 21.57 -1.99 -58.49
CA ARG A 151 21.67 -0.54 -58.72
C ARG A 151 23.10 -0.04 -59.02
N PHE A 152 24.11 -0.86 -58.70
CA PHE A 152 25.53 -0.54 -58.90
C PHE A 152 26.11 -1.19 -60.16
N GLU A 153 25.40 -2.09 -60.82
CA GLU A 153 25.88 -2.74 -62.05
C GLU A 153 26.04 -1.71 -63.19
N GLY A 154 27.14 -1.82 -63.93
CA GLY A 154 27.53 -0.88 -64.98
C GLY A 154 28.22 0.40 -64.50
N ARG A 155 28.31 0.66 -63.19
CA ARG A 155 29.10 1.77 -62.62
C ARG A 155 30.54 1.36 -62.35
N SER A 156 31.45 2.34 -62.23
CA SER A 156 32.82 2.05 -61.81
C SER A 156 32.93 1.98 -60.27
N LEU A 157 33.77 1.09 -59.75
CA LEU A 157 34.12 1.07 -58.32
C LEU A 157 34.68 2.42 -57.84
N ILE A 158 35.34 3.18 -58.72
CA ILE A 158 35.87 4.52 -58.44
C ILE A 158 34.72 5.53 -58.23
N GLU A 159 33.60 5.39 -58.94
CA GLU A 159 32.41 6.22 -58.76
C GLU A 159 31.64 5.86 -57.49
N ILE A 160 31.75 4.62 -57.03
CA ILE A 160 31.03 4.11 -55.84
C ILE A 160 31.80 4.47 -54.55
N PHE A 161 33.12 4.24 -54.54
CA PHE A 161 33.99 4.51 -53.40
C PHE A 161 34.52 5.95 -53.37
N GLY A 162 34.47 6.67 -54.49
CA GLY A 162 35.14 7.97 -54.64
C GLY A 162 36.56 7.84 -55.20
N ALA A 163 37.04 8.89 -55.86
CA ALA A 163 38.33 8.86 -56.56
C ALA A 163 39.52 8.61 -55.62
N ALA A 164 40.48 7.78 -56.08
CA ALA A 164 41.78 7.54 -55.46
C ALA A 164 41.76 6.86 -54.07
N GLN A 165 40.93 5.84 -53.88
CA GLN A 165 40.99 5.03 -52.66
C GLN A 165 42.04 3.90 -52.74
N PRO A 166 42.83 3.66 -51.67
CA PRO A 166 43.78 2.56 -51.60
C PRO A 166 43.17 1.19 -51.92
N LEU A 167 41.88 1.01 -51.59
CA LEU A 167 41.10 -0.19 -51.87
C LEU A 167 41.06 -0.57 -53.36
N THR A 168 40.95 0.40 -54.27
CA THR A 168 40.88 0.10 -55.72
C THR A 168 42.25 -0.19 -56.35
N THR A 169 43.35 0.22 -55.68
CA THR A 169 44.72 0.09 -56.19
C THR A 169 45.49 -1.07 -55.56
N PHE A 170 45.26 -1.34 -54.28
CA PHE A 170 45.99 -2.36 -53.51
C PHE A 170 45.14 -3.58 -53.17
N GLY A 171 43.82 -3.53 -53.41
CA GLY A 171 42.87 -4.62 -53.17
C GLY A 171 43.02 -5.23 -51.79
N THR A 172 43.26 -6.54 -51.71
CA THR A 172 43.36 -7.29 -50.45
C THR A 172 44.49 -6.79 -49.55
N ARG A 173 45.51 -6.10 -50.09
CA ARG A 173 46.58 -5.49 -49.30
C ARG A 173 46.17 -4.17 -48.62
N ALA A 174 45.09 -3.53 -49.06
CA ALA A 174 44.54 -2.35 -48.40
C ALA A 174 43.79 -2.69 -47.10
N GLY A 175 43.40 -3.96 -46.92
CA GLY A 175 42.54 -4.39 -45.82
C GLY A 175 41.13 -3.79 -45.91
N VAL A 176 40.42 -3.81 -44.78
CA VAL A 176 39.08 -3.21 -44.68
C VAL A 176 39.22 -1.75 -44.25
N MET A 177 38.56 -0.85 -44.98
CA MET A 177 38.57 0.59 -44.69
C MET A 177 37.17 1.11 -44.36
N GLU A 178 37.14 2.11 -43.49
CA GLU A 178 35.98 2.98 -43.28
C GLU A 178 36.02 4.09 -44.30
N LEU A 179 34.94 4.24 -45.06
CA LEU A 179 34.85 5.26 -46.09
C LEU A 179 33.43 5.79 -46.23
N LYS A 180 33.35 7.01 -46.78
CA LYS A 180 32.09 7.62 -47.14
C LYS A 180 31.82 7.31 -48.61
N LEU A 181 30.77 6.54 -48.87
CA LEU A 181 30.32 6.21 -50.23
C LEU A 181 29.89 7.48 -50.97
N ALA A 182 29.86 7.44 -52.30
CA ALA A 182 29.36 8.55 -53.11
C ALA A 182 27.89 8.92 -52.81
N THR A 183 27.13 8.00 -52.19
CA THR A 183 25.77 8.23 -51.67
C THR A 183 25.75 9.10 -50.40
N GLY A 184 26.90 9.35 -49.77
CA GLY A 184 27.05 10.09 -48.52
C GLY A 184 27.02 9.23 -47.25
N GLU A 185 26.78 7.92 -47.38
CA GLU A 185 26.72 6.96 -46.28
C GLU A 185 28.13 6.51 -45.87
N THR A 186 28.37 6.33 -44.56
CA THR A 186 29.61 5.72 -44.06
C THR A 186 29.49 4.20 -44.04
N ALA A 187 30.49 3.52 -44.57
CA ALA A 187 30.49 2.07 -44.72
C ALA A 187 31.89 1.48 -44.48
N PHE A 188 31.91 0.22 -44.06
CA PHE A 188 33.09 -0.63 -44.21
C PHE A 188 33.12 -1.16 -45.64
N ALA A 189 34.29 -1.11 -46.28
CA ALA A 189 34.49 -1.77 -47.55
C ALA A 189 35.82 -2.53 -47.60
N ALA A 190 35.79 -3.65 -48.32
CA ALA A 190 36.95 -4.45 -48.64
C ALA A 190 36.92 -4.81 -50.12
N VAL A 191 38.08 -4.75 -50.78
CA VAL A 191 38.24 -5.13 -52.19
C VAL A 191 39.26 -6.25 -52.28
N ALA A 192 38.96 -7.31 -53.03
CA ALA A 192 39.85 -8.41 -53.32
C ALA A 192 40.06 -8.55 -54.82
N HIS A 193 41.30 -8.52 -55.30
CA HIS A 193 41.60 -8.73 -56.71
C HIS A 193 41.57 -10.23 -57.05
N LEU A 194 40.94 -10.57 -58.16
CA LEU A 194 40.92 -11.89 -58.76
C LEU A 194 42.07 -12.02 -59.79
N ASP A 195 42.14 -13.15 -60.49
CA ASP A 195 43.04 -13.31 -61.66
C ASP A 195 42.89 -12.09 -62.61
N PRO A 196 43.95 -11.58 -63.27
CA PRO A 196 43.89 -10.43 -64.17
C PRO A 196 42.78 -10.48 -65.23
N LYS A 197 42.29 -11.67 -65.59
CA LYS A 197 41.16 -11.85 -66.52
C LYS A 197 39.76 -11.73 -65.86
N LEU A 198 39.68 -11.85 -64.54
CA LEU A 198 38.45 -11.98 -63.74
C LEU A 198 38.11 -10.72 -62.91
N GLY A 199 39.02 -9.74 -62.80
CA GLY A 199 38.75 -8.43 -62.21
C GLY A 199 38.86 -8.37 -60.67
N SER A 200 37.86 -7.82 -59.98
CA SER A 200 37.88 -7.68 -58.50
C SER A 200 36.51 -7.85 -57.85
N VAL A 201 36.50 -8.32 -56.60
CA VAL A 201 35.31 -8.39 -55.75
C VAL A 201 35.36 -7.26 -54.74
N ALA A 202 34.26 -6.54 -54.57
CA ALA A 202 34.11 -5.53 -53.54
C ALA A 202 32.93 -5.88 -52.62
N VAL A 203 33.18 -5.87 -51.31
CA VAL A 203 32.17 -6.08 -50.27
C VAL A 203 32.00 -4.78 -49.51
N ILE A 204 30.76 -4.34 -49.33
CA ILE A 204 30.41 -3.08 -48.68
C ILE A 204 29.31 -3.35 -47.65
N GLU A 205 29.51 -2.84 -46.45
CA GLU A 205 28.55 -2.92 -45.34
C GLU A 205 28.37 -1.53 -44.72
N THR A 206 27.15 -0.99 -44.72
CA THR A 206 26.90 0.37 -44.22
C THR A 206 26.83 0.39 -42.69
N PHE A 207 27.31 1.48 -42.07
CA PHE A 207 27.20 1.66 -40.62
C PHE A 207 25.74 1.67 -40.17
N GLU A 208 24.83 2.09 -41.05
CA GLU A 208 23.41 2.03 -40.78
C GLU A 208 22.91 0.60 -40.55
N ALA A 209 23.36 -0.36 -41.38
CA ALA A 209 23.03 -1.77 -41.21
C ALA A 209 23.76 -2.38 -40.00
N VAL A 210 25.06 -2.11 -39.84
CA VAL A 210 25.89 -2.66 -38.74
C VAL A 210 25.36 -2.27 -37.36
N PHE A 211 24.98 -1.00 -37.19
CA PHE A 211 24.58 -0.46 -35.88
C PHE A 211 23.06 -0.37 -35.68
N ALA A 212 22.24 -0.93 -36.57
CA ALA A 212 20.77 -0.89 -36.44
C ALA A 212 20.30 -1.52 -35.11
N ASP A 213 20.77 -2.73 -34.83
CA ASP A 213 20.42 -3.48 -33.63
C ASP A 213 20.99 -2.82 -32.36
N TRP A 214 22.19 -2.24 -32.44
CA TRP A 214 22.80 -1.49 -31.33
C TRP A 214 22.01 -0.22 -31.01
N ARG A 215 21.58 0.54 -32.03
CA ARG A 215 20.73 1.73 -31.84
C ARG A 215 19.37 1.39 -31.24
N ALA A 216 18.75 0.28 -31.66
CA ALA A 216 17.51 -0.21 -31.06
C ALA A 216 17.69 -0.57 -29.58
N SER A 217 18.79 -1.26 -29.24
CA SER A 217 19.14 -1.59 -27.85
C SER A 217 19.49 -0.35 -27.02
N LEU A 218 20.16 0.65 -27.60
CA LEU A 218 20.51 1.90 -26.94
C LEU A 218 19.26 2.64 -26.45
N GLY A 219 18.22 2.74 -27.28
CA GLY A 219 16.95 3.39 -26.90
C GLY A 219 16.31 2.73 -25.69
N SER A 220 16.17 1.40 -25.69
CA SER A 220 15.58 0.65 -24.57
C SER A 220 16.39 0.80 -23.28
N ASN A 221 17.73 0.79 -23.37
CA ASN A 221 18.61 0.96 -22.21
C ASN A 221 18.52 2.35 -21.59
N VAL A 222 18.50 3.40 -22.43
CA VAL A 222 18.36 4.79 -21.97
C VAL A 222 17.01 4.99 -21.27
N VAL A 223 15.91 4.50 -21.86
CA VAL A 223 14.57 4.60 -21.25
C VAL A 223 14.53 3.89 -19.89
N MET A 224 15.06 2.67 -19.79
CA MET A 224 15.07 1.93 -18.52
C MET A 224 15.89 2.66 -17.44
N PHE A 225 17.05 3.22 -17.80
CA PHE A 225 17.88 3.99 -16.88
C PHE A 225 17.16 5.27 -16.40
N THR A 226 16.55 6.03 -17.31
CA THR A 226 15.82 7.26 -16.97
C THR A 226 14.64 6.98 -16.05
N CYS A 227 13.85 5.92 -16.33
CA CYS A 227 12.75 5.51 -15.45
C CYS A 227 13.24 5.13 -14.05
N MET A 228 14.33 4.35 -13.94
CA MET A 228 14.91 3.97 -12.66
C MET A 228 15.41 5.18 -11.86
N ALA A 229 16.11 6.11 -12.52
CA ALA A 229 16.61 7.33 -11.90
C ALA A 229 15.47 8.23 -11.40
N LEU A 230 14.39 8.37 -12.19
CA LEU A 230 13.21 9.14 -11.80
C LEU A 230 12.51 8.54 -10.58
N ILE A 231 12.34 7.21 -10.54
CA ILE A 231 11.74 6.52 -9.39
C ILE A 231 12.56 6.76 -8.12
N LEU A 232 13.89 6.62 -8.20
CA LEU A 232 14.79 6.88 -7.07
C LEU A 232 14.70 8.33 -6.58
N LEU A 233 14.64 9.30 -7.48
CA LEU A 233 14.48 10.71 -7.14
C LEU A 233 13.12 10.99 -6.47
N VAL A 234 12.03 10.42 -6.98
CA VAL A 234 10.69 10.57 -6.41
C VAL A 234 10.61 9.94 -5.01
N LEU A 235 11.16 8.75 -4.81
CA LEU A 235 11.20 8.10 -3.50
C LEU A 235 12.02 8.91 -2.50
N THR A 236 13.16 9.46 -2.94
CA THR A 236 13.99 10.33 -2.11
C THR A 236 13.21 11.58 -1.71
N TYR A 237 12.58 12.26 -2.66
CA TYR A 237 11.75 13.43 -2.39
C TYR A 237 10.60 13.12 -1.41
N ALA A 238 9.87 12.03 -1.64
CA ALA A 238 8.77 11.60 -0.78
C ALA A 238 9.22 11.35 0.67
N TYR A 239 10.38 10.71 0.85
CA TYR A 239 10.96 10.47 2.17
C TYR A 239 11.27 11.78 2.92
N PHE A 240 11.90 12.75 2.26
CA PHE A 240 12.21 14.04 2.89
C PHE A 240 10.95 14.88 3.15
N ALA A 241 9.99 14.88 2.22
CA ALA A 241 8.70 15.54 2.41
C ALA A 241 7.94 14.96 3.60
N GLN A 242 8.04 13.65 3.85
CA GLN A 242 7.42 12.99 5.00
C GLN A 242 8.07 13.41 6.33
N ILE A 243 9.40 13.54 6.36
CA ILE A 243 10.14 14.01 7.55
C ILE A 243 9.74 15.45 7.90
N GLU A 244 9.66 16.35 6.91
CA GLU A 244 9.24 17.73 7.14
C GLU A 244 7.80 17.82 7.65
N ARG A 245 6.88 17.02 7.08
CA ARG A 245 5.49 16.96 7.55
C ARG A 245 5.39 16.48 9.00
N ALA A 246 6.16 15.45 9.39
CA ALA A 246 6.17 14.97 10.76
C ALA A 246 6.67 16.06 11.74
N ALA A 247 7.74 16.77 11.36
CA ALA A 247 8.28 17.87 12.16
C ALA A 247 7.28 19.03 12.32
N ALA A 248 6.47 19.31 11.29
CA ALA A 248 5.43 20.33 11.34
C ALA A 248 4.33 19.99 12.36
N THR A 249 3.85 18.74 12.39
CA THR A 249 2.84 18.27 13.35
C THR A 249 3.33 18.39 14.80
N ASP A 250 4.58 18.00 15.06
CA ASP A 250 5.19 18.11 16.40
C ASP A 250 5.37 19.55 16.86
N SER A 251 5.54 20.49 15.93
CA SER A 251 5.59 21.93 16.27
C SER A 251 4.22 22.48 16.63
N LEU A 252 3.17 22.06 15.93
CA LEU A 252 1.80 22.49 16.16
C LEU A 252 1.28 21.99 17.52
N HIS A 253 1.57 20.75 17.89
CA HIS A 253 1.21 20.21 19.20
C HIS A 253 1.87 21.00 20.35
N ARG A 254 3.16 21.32 20.23
CA ARG A 254 3.87 22.11 21.24
C ARG A 254 3.28 23.52 21.41
N ASP A 255 2.95 24.20 20.31
CA ASP A 255 2.32 25.53 20.36
C ASP A 255 0.91 25.48 20.99
N THR A 256 0.13 24.45 20.67
CA THR A 256 -1.23 24.28 21.21
C THR A 256 -1.20 24.05 22.73
N THR A 257 -0.30 23.21 23.23
CA THR A 257 -0.13 22.96 24.67
C THR A 257 0.31 24.23 25.41
N ALA A 258 1.26 24.99 24.86
CA ALA A 258 1.74 26.24 25.47
C ALA A 258 0.64 27.31 25.56
N ARG A 259 -0.23 27.41 24.54
CA ARG A 259 -1.38 28.32 24.55
C ARG A 259 -2.42 27.94 25.60
N ALA A 260 -2.72 26.65 25.74
CA ALA A 260 -3.65 26.15 26.75
C ALA A 260 -3.16 26.47 28.17
N GLU A 261 -1.88 26.20 28.47
CA GLU A 261 -1.27 26.52 29.76
C GLU A 261 -1.34 28.02 30.08
N THR A 262 -1.11 28.88 29.08
CA THR A 262 -1.19 30.34 29.24
C THR A 262 -2.62 30.81 29.56
N ALA A 263 -3.63 30.20 28.93
CA ALA A 263 -5.04 30.52 29.19
C ALA A 263 -5.45 30.17 30.62
N PHE A 264 -5.08 28.98 31.12
CA PHE A 264 -5.38 28.55 32.48
C PHE A 264 -4.72 29.42 33.54
N ARG A 265 -3.46 29.84 33.32
CA ARG A 265 -2.75 30.78 34.19
C ARG A 265 -3.48 32.13 34.32
N ARG A 266 -3.92 32.72 33.20
CA ARG A 266 -4.64 34.01 33.23
C ARG A 266 -6.03 33.91 33.87
N GLY A 267 -6.70 32.76 33.77
CA GLY A 267 -8.03 32.54 34.34
C GLY A 267 -8.05 32.22 35.84
N ARG A 268 -6.89 32.16 36.52
CA ARG A 268 -6.77 31.60 37.88
C ARG A 268 -7.50 30.26 38.01
N CYS A 269 -7.29 29.41 37.01
CA CYS A 269 -7.84 28.06 36.95
C CYS A 269 -6.71 27.03 37.01
N GLY A 270 -6.86 26.07 37.91
CA GLY A 270 -5.94 24.94 38.06
C GLY A 270 -6.54 23.71 37.43
N LEU A 271 -5.89 23.16 36.40
CA LEU A 271 -6.26 21.85 35.86
C LEU A 271 -5.62 20.76 36.72
N TRP A 272 -6.40 19.73 37.04
CA TRP A 272 -5.92 18.58 37.77
C TRP A 272 -6.57 17.30 37.25
N ASP A 273 -5.83 16.20 37.34
CA ASP A 273 -6.24 14.85 36.91
C ASP A 273 -5.90 13.88 38.04
N TRP A 274 -6.92 13.22 38.60
CA TRP A 274 -6.73 12.22 39.63
C TRP A 274 -6.99 10.82 39.07
N ASP A 275 -5.94 10.02 39.01
CA ASP A 275 -6.02 8.59 38.75
C ASP A 275 -6.62 7.89 39.99
N LEU A 276 -7.89 7.49 39.86
CA LEU A 276 -8.65 6.83 40.93
C LEU A 276 -8.18 5.41 41.22
N SER A 277 -7.38 4.81 40.33
CA SER A 277 -6.84 3.46 40.50
C SER A 277 -5.50 3.45 41.27
N GLN A 278 -4.69 4.51 41.10
CA GLN A 278 -3.35 4.61 41.67
C GLN A 278 -3.21 5.62 42.82
N ASP A 279 -4.28 6.36 43.17
CA ASP A 279 -4.26 7.44 44.16
C ASP A 279 -3.21 8.53 43.89
N ARG A 280 -3.02 8.82 42.61
CA ARG A 280 -2.09 9.86 42.15
C ARG A 280 -2.86 11.01 41.55
N ILE A 281 -2.61 12.21 42.07
CA ILE A 281 -3.21 13.43 41.57
C ILE A 281 -2.13 14.17 40.80
N PHE A 282 -2.35 14.38 39.52
CA PHE A 282 -1.54 15.23 38.67
C PHE A 282 -2.11 16.65 38.71
N TRP A 283 -1.23 17.62 38.90
CA TRP A 283 -1.55 19.04 38.87
C TRP A 283 -0.82 19.73 37.74
N ALA A 284 -1.54 20.55 36.97
CA ALA A 284 -0.92 21.51 36.08
C ALA A 284 -0.18 22.58 36.88
N SER A 285 0.83 23.21 36.26
CA SER A 285 1.64 24.25 36.92
C SER A 285 0.81 25.41 37.49
N SER A 286 -0.33 25.75 36.88
CA SER A 286 -1.22 26.81 37.39
C SER A 286 -1.84 26.48 38.76
N MET A 287 -2.08 25.20 39.08
CA MET A 287 -2.61 24.77 40.37
C MET A 287 -1.58 24.97 41.49
N PHE A 288 -0.31 24.66 41.21
CA PHE A 288 0.81 24.91 42.11
C PHE A 288 1.01 26.41 42.38
N GLU A 289 0.88 27.25 41.34
CA GLU A 289 1.00 28.70 41.48
C GLU A 289 -0.10 29.34 42.34
N MET A 290 -1.36 28.89 42.19
CA MET A 290 -2.48 29.44 42.96
C MET A 290 -2.36 29.17 44.47
N LEU A 291 -1.82 28.02 44.84
CA LEU A 291 -1.59 27.64 46.25
C LEU A 291 -0.18 27.98 46.74
N ASP A 292 0.64 28.57 45.86
CA ASP A 292 2.06 28.90 46.08
C ASP A 292 2.86 27.69 46.61
N TRP A 293 2.60 26.53 46.03
CA TRP A 293 3.19 25.24 46.37
C TRP A 293 4.22 24.81 45.32
N ARG A 294 5.26 24.05 45.71
CA ARG A 294 6.31 23.55 44.80
C ARG A 294 6.30 22.03 44.72
N SER A 295 6.33 21.49 43.49
CA SER A 295 6.56 20.07 43.21
C SER A 295 7.49 19.91 42.02
N GLU A 296 8.47 19.01 42.12
CA GLU A 296 9.41 18.68 41.03
C GLU A 296 8.82 17.66 40.04
N THR A 297 7.79 16.92 40.44
CA THR A 297 7.24 15.79 39.68
C THR A 297 5.85 16.05 39.09
N GLY A 298 5.21 17.16 39.47
CA GLY A 298 3.83 17.49 39.05
C GLY A 298 2.75 16.57 39.62
N ILE A 299 3.15 15.64 40.48
CA ILE A 299 2.27 14.64 41.11
C ILE A 299 2.22 14.93 42.60
N ILE A 300 1.01 14.86 43.15
CA ILE A 300 0.67 15.02 44.55
C ILE A 300 0.00 13.73 45.03
N GLY A 301 0.41 13.26 46.20
CA GLY A 301 -0.22 12.11 46.84
C GLY A 301 -1.55 12.47 47.47
N PHE A 302 -2.45 11.50 47.56
CA PHE A 302 -3.76 11.65 48.20
C PHE A 302 -3.68 12.24 49.63
N ALA A 303 -2.68 11.84 50.42
CA ALA A 303 -2.50 12.33 51.80
C ALA A 303 -2.11 13.82 51.86
N ASP A 304 -1.34 14.30 50.88
CA ASP A 304 -0.95 15.72 50.81
C ASP A 304 -2.12 16.59 50.37
N MET A 305 -2.96 16.08 49.46
CA MET A 305 -4.21 16.74 49.06
C MET A 305 -5.16 16.91 50.25
N ALA A 306 -5.32 15.87 51.06
CA ALA A 306 -6.16 15.91 52.25
C ALA A 306 -5.72 16.98 53.28
N ARG A 307 -4.41 17.29 53.35
CA ARG A 307 -3.86 18.33 54.25
C ARG A 307 -4.08 19.76 53.76
N LEU A 308 -4.32 19.93 52.46
CA LEU A 308 -4.57 21.23 51.85
C LEU A 308 -6.04 21.63 51.95
N LEU A 309 -6.95 20.67 52.09
CA LEU A 309 -8.38 20.92 52.25
C LEU A 309 -8.74 21.17 53.72
N HIS A 310 -9.68 22.08 53.95
CA HIS A 310 -10.21 22.32 55.29
C HIS A 310 -11.07 21.13 55.75
N PRO A 311 -10.82 20.56 56.95
CA PRO A 311 -11.52 19.35 57.44
C PRO A 311 -13.04 19.46 57.50
N ASP A 312 -13.56 20.67 57.80
CA ASP A 312 -15.01 20.90 57.95
C ASP A 312 -15.76 21.07 56.60
N ASP A 313 -15.06 21.25 55.49
CA ASP A 313 -15.70 21.54 54.19
C ASP A 313 -15.91 20.28 53.35
N ILE A 314 -14.98 19.31 53.43
CA ILE A 314 -15.04 18.10 52.61
C ILE A 314 -14.28 16.92 53.21
N ASP A 315 -14.96 15.77 53.28
CA ASP A 315 -14.31 14.47 53.53
C ASP A 315 -13.87 13.86 52.19
N ILE A 316 -12.61 14.09 51.83
CA ILE A 316 -12.02 13.59 50.58
C ILE A 316 -11.98 12.04 50.52
N VAL A 317 -11.95 11.35 51.66
CA VAL A 317 -11.93 9.87 51.73
C VAL A 317 -13.31 9.29 51.45
N ALA A 318 -14.37 9.93 51.94
CA ALA A 318 -15.73 9.58 51.57
C ALA A 318 -16.02 9.86 50.09
N LEU A 319 -15.54 10.99 49.57
CA LEU A 319 -15.69 11.33 48.15
C LEU A 319 -14.96 10.31 47.24
N ALA A 320 -13.72 9.94 47.57
CA ALA A 320 -12.94 8.94 46.84
C ALA A 320 -13.71 7.61 46.68
N ARG A 321 -14.38 7.16 47.76
CA ARG A 321 -15.15 5.91 47.78
C ARG A 321 -16.35 5.97 46.82
N ARG A 322 -17.09 7.08 46.83
CA ARG A 322 -18.27 7.29 45.98
C ARG A 322 -17.92 7.38 44.49
N LEU A 323 -16.79 8.00 44.18
CA LEU A 323 -16.28 8.09 42.80
C LEU A 323 -15.85 6.71 42.28
N ARG A 324 -15.19 5.91 43.12
CA ARG A 324 -14.76 4.54 42.76
C ARG A 324 -15.93 3.57 42.61
N SER A 325 -16.98 3.70 43.43
CA SER A 325 -18.18 2.87 43.33
C SER A 325 -19.08 3.23 42.15
N GLY A 326 -18.80 4.34 41.44
CA GLY A 326 -19.64 4.85 40.35
C GLY A 326 -20.95 5.46 40.84
N GLU A 327 -21.06 5.76 42.13
CA GLU A 327 -22.23 6.41 42.72
C GLU A 327 -22.29 7.91 42.36
N THR A 328 -21.16 8.48 41.95
CA THR A 328 -21.06 9.89 41.56
C THR A 328 -19.96 10.04 40.52
N ASP A 329 -20.28 10.66 39.38
CA ASP A 329 -19.32 10.88 38.28
C ASP A 329 -18.95 12.35 38.09
N THR A 330 -19.58 13.25 38.85
CA THR A 330 -19.31 14.70 38.80
C THR A 330 -19.15 15.28 40.19
N VAL A 331 -18.22 16.21 40.37
CA VAL A 331 -17.99 16.93 41.63
C VAL A 331 -18.13 18.41 41.35
N ASP A 332 -19.04 19.11 42.03
CA ASP A 332 -19.10 20.58 42.10
C ASP A 332 -19.23 20.98 43.57
N THR A 333 -18.13 21.46 44.15
CA THR A 333 -18.08 21.81 45.57
C THR A 333 -17.25 23.07 45.78
N ILE A 334 -17.54 23.77 46.87
CA ILE A 334 -16.78 24.93 47.31
C ILE A 334 -16.09 24.58 48.61
N VAL A 335 -14.77 24.61 48.60
CA VAL A 335 -13.94 24.15 49.71
C VAL A 335 -12.85 25.17 49.99
N ARG A 336 -12.48 25.31 51.26
CA ARG A 336 -11.30 26.08 51.63
C ARG A 336 -10.06 25.25 51.37
N MET A 337 -9.15 25.81 50.58
CA MET A 337 -7.81 25.27 50.39
C MET A 337 -6.79 26.18 51.07
N ARG A 338 -5.79 25.55 51.71
CA ARG A 338 -4.73 26.24 52.43
C ARG A 338 -3.59 26.58 51.47
N ARG A 339 -3.25 27.86 51.39
CA ARG A 339 -2.08 28.36 50.68
C ARG A 339 -0.80 28.16 51.51
N SER A 340 0.38 28.21 50.88
CA SER A 340 1.70 28.08 51.53
C SER A 340 1.92 29.05 52.71
N ASP A 341 1.35 30.25 52.64
CA ASP A 341 1.40 31.31 53.65
C ASP A 341 0.44 31.08 54.84
N GLY A 342 -0.37 30.01 54.80
CA GLY A 342 -1.35 29.67 55.82
C GLY A 342 -2.73 30.31 55.63
N GLN A 343 -2.92 31.14 54.59
CA GLN A 343 -4.23 31.72 54.28
C GLN A 343 -5.18 30.67 53.70
N TRP A 344 -6.46 30.74 54.10
CA TRP A 344 -7.53 29.94 53.50
C TRP A 344 -8.17 30.70 52.34
N LEU A 345 -8.18 30.07 51.17
CA LEU A 345 -8.83 30.58 49.97
C LEU A 345 -10.03 29.68 49.63
N TRP A 346 -11.13 30.28 49.20
CA TRP A 346 -12.30 29.54 48.75
C TRP A 346 -12.10 29.10 47.30
N PHE A 347 -12.09 27.80 47.06
CA PHE A 347 -12.04 27.25 45.72
C PHE A 347 -13.35 26.56 45.38
N ARG A 348 -13.87 26.86 44.19
CA ARG A 348 -14.88 26.04 43.54
C ARG A 348 -14.17 24.99 42.71
N ILE A 349 -14.39 23.73 43.05
CA ILE A 349 -13.83 22.57 42.39
C ILE A 349 -14.92 21.95 41.53
N ARG A 350 -14.68 21.88 40.21
CA ARG A 350 -15.55 21.21 39.25
C ARG A 350 -14.79 20.11 38.53
N ALA A 351 -15.27 18.88 38.62
CA ALA A 351 -14.63 17.73 37.99
C ALA A 351 -15.62 16.70 37.46
N GLU A 352 -15.20 15.95 36.46
CA GLU A 352 -15.94 14.86 35.85
C GLU A 352 -15.04 13.61 35.73
N VAL A 353 -15.63 12.45 35.92
CA VAL A 353 -14.95 11.17 35.76
C VAL A 353 -14.93 10.79 34.28
N VAL A 354 -13.74 10.62 33.73
CA VAL A 354 -13.49 10.22 32.34
C VAL A 354 -12.80 8.86 32.31
N GLU A 355 -13.29 7.97 31.46
CA GLU A 355 -12.67 6.66 31.22
C GLU A 355 -11.72 6.72 30.03
N ARG A 356 -10.46 6.32 30.26
CA ARG A 356 -9.47 6.29 29.18
C ARG A 356 -9.69 5.05 28.30
N PRO A 357 -9.94 5.20 27.00
CA PRO A 357 -10.28 4.07 26.12
C PRO A 357 -9.17 3.03 25.97
N GLU A 358 -7.91 3.39 26.24
CA GLU A 358 -6.76 2.48 26.10
C GLU A 358 -6.50 1.61 27.33
N THR A 359 -6.83 2.08 28.53
CA THR A 359 -6.48 1.42 29.80
C THR A 359 -7.69 1.02 30.64
N GLY A 360 -8.88 1.55 30.32
CA GLY A 360 -10.07 1.38 31.15
C GLY A 360 -9.96 2.02 32.54
N ALA A 361 -8.91 2.81 32.80
CA ALA A 361 -8.72 3.50 34.06
C ALA A 361 -9.70 4.69 34.15
N ARG A 362 -10.34 4.83 35.31
CA ARG A 362 -11.22 5.96 35.63
C ARG A 362 -10.39 7.10 36.19
N HIS A 363 -10.43 8.25 35.54
CA HIS A 363 -9.71 9.46 35.92
C HIS A 363 -10.71 10.54 36.30
N LEU A 364 -10.52 11.23 37.43
CA LEU A 364 -11.31 12.41 37.78
C LEU A 364 -10.56 13.66 37.30
N ILE A 365 -11.04 14.28 36.23
CA ILE A 365 -10.40 15.45 35.61
C ILE A 365 -11.23 16.67 35.95
N GLY A 366 -10.58 17.72 36.46
CA GLY A 366 -11.30 18.89 36.93
C GLY A 366 -10.51 20.18 36.88
N ILE A 367 -11.27 21.26 37.07
CA ILE A 367 -10.77 22.61 37.26
C ILE A 367 -11.04 23.05 38.70
N ALA A 368 -10.09 23.78 39.27
CA ALA A 368 -10.27 24.53 40.51
C ALA A 368 -10.20 26.03 40.21
N THR A 369 -11.19 26.80 40.69
CA THR A 369 -11.29 28.25 40.50
C THR A 369 -11.41 28.95 41.86
N ASP A 370 -10.65 30.01 42.10
CA ASP A 370 -10.77 30.83 43.31
C ASP A 370 -12.07 31.66 43.29
N VAL A 371 -12.94 31.48 44.30
CA VAL A 371 -14.25 32.16 44.47
C VAL A 371 -14.32 33.01 45.75
N THR A 372 -13.19 33.32 46.36
CA THR A 372 -13.10 34.07 47.63
C THR A 372 -13.81 35.43 47.56
N GLU A 373 -13.60 36.17 46.46
CA GLU A 373 -14.24 37.48 46.21
C GLU A 373 -15.76 37.37 46.04
N GLN A 374 -16.24 36.30 45.40
CA GLN A 374 -17.65 36.06 45.12
C GLN A 374 -18.47 35.86 46.41
N ARG A 375 -17.86 35.27 47.45
CA ARG A 375 -18.54 34.99 48.72
C ARG A 375 -18.66 36.23 49.61
N GLN A 376 -17.66 37.11 49.59
CA GLN A 376 -17.71 38.40 50.31
C GLN A 376 -18.85 39.29 49.80
N ILE A 377 -19.30 39.10 48.55
CA ILE A 377 -20.48 39.77 47.98
C ILE A 377 -21.79 39.25 48.57
N ALA A 378 -21.88 38.00 49.01
CA ALA A 378 -23.09 37.43 49.60
C ALA A 378 -23.34 37.94 51.04
N GLU A 379 -22.28 38.21 51.81
CA GLU A 379 -22.38 38.80 53.15
C GLU A 379 -22.93 40.24 53.12
N ARG A 380 -22.79 40.96 52.00
CA ARG A 380 -23.47 42.25 51.74
C ARG A 380 -25.00 42.15 51.67
N ASN A 381 -25.59 40.95 51.52
CA ASN A 381 -27.05 40.80 51.56
C ASN A 381 -27.60 40.91 52.98
N ALA A 382 -26.80 40.72 54.04
CA ALA A 382 -27.24 41.01 55.40
C ALA A 382 -27.47 42.52 55.63
N THR A 383 -26.87 43.37 54.80
CA THR A 383 -27.13 44.82 54.71
C THR A 383 -28.46 45.14 54.00
N ALA A 384 -29.18 44.13 53.47
CA ALA A 384 -30.39 44.31 52.67
C ALA A 384 -31.65 44.64 53.46
N ASP A 385 -31.68 44.45 54.78
CA ASP A 385 -32.86 44.78 55.61
C ASP A 385 -33.02 46.30 55.81
N LEU A 386 -31.91 47.03 55.94
CA LEU A 386 -31.86 48.49 55.80
C LEU A 386 -32.11 48.93 54.35
N ARG A 387 -31.69 48.12 53.37
CA ARG A 387 -32.13 48.31 51.99
C ARG A 387 -33.61 48.05 51.79
N LEU A 388 -34.39 47.44 52.68
CA LEU A 388 -35.78 47.05 52.36
C LEU A 388 -36.73 48.26 52.34
N ARG A 389 -36.47 49.25 53.21
CA ARG A 389 -37.12 50.58 53.17
C ARG A 389 -36.63 51.42 52.00
N ASP A 390 -35.32 51.44 51.77
CA ASP A 390 -34.76 52.02 50.54
C ASP A 390 -35.32 51.30 49.31
N ALA A 391 -35.58 50.00 49.39
CA ALA A 391 -36.06 49.17 48.30
C ALA A 391 -37.50 49.51 47.99
N ILE A 392 -38.43 49.65 48.95
CA ILE A 392 -39.80 50.07 48.64
C ILE A 392 -39.82 51.45 47.96
N GLU A 393 -38.88 52.34 48.28
CA GLU A 393 -38.76 53.64 47.62
C GLU A 393 -38.07 53.56 46.24
N THR A 394 -37.11 52.64 46.08
CA THR A 394 -36.33 52.46 44.85
C THR A 394 -36.91 51.39 43.91
N ILE A 395 -37.89 50.58 44.34
CA ILE A 395 -38.49 49.54 43.50
C ILE A 395 -39.07 50.24 42.30
N SER A 396 -38.84 49.66 41.13
CA SER A 396 -39.30 50.23 39.86
C SER A 396 -40.81 50.11 39.68
N GLU A 397 -41.48 49.39 40.57
CA GLU A 397 -42.91 49.14 40.58
C GLU A 397 -43.63 50.23 41.37
N ALA A 398 -44.80 50.62 40.88
CA ALA A 398 -45.64 51.59 41.55
C ALA A 398 -46.26 50.93 42.79
N PHE A 399 -45.89 51.40 43.99
CA PHE A 399 -46.40 50.87 45.25
C PHE A 399 -47.20 51.91 45.99
N VAL A 400 -48.41 51.53 46.40
CA VAL A 400 -49.23 52.32 47.30
C VAL A 400 -49.91 51.43 48.33
N LEU A 401 -49.95 51.94 49.55
CA LEU A 401 -50.60 51.32 50.68
C LEU A 401 -51.66 52.29 51.23
N TRP A 402 -52.88 51.81 51.36
CA TRP A 402 -54.02 52.52 51.92
C TRP A 402 -54.46 51.86 53.22
N ASP A 403 -54.97 52.64 54.16
CA ASP A 403 -55.59 52.15 55.38
C ASP A 403 -57.07 51.79 55.19
N ALA A 404 -57.72 51.31 56.24
CA ALA A 404 -59.11 50.86 56.22
C ALA A 404 -60.13 51.97 55.92
N ASP A 405 -59.76 53.23 56.16
CA ASP A 405 -60.59 54.42 55.90
C ASP A 405 -60.33 55.01 54.50
N ASN A 406 -59.64 54.26 53.63
CA ASN A 406 -59.19 54.68 52.30
C ASN A 406 -58.33 55.94 52.31
N ARG A 407 -57.43 56.05 53.29
CA ARG A 407 -56.42 57.10 53.37
C ARG A 407 -55.03 56.54 53.08
N LEU A 408 -54.18 57.36 52.49
CA LEU A 408 -52.85 56.98 52.05
C LEU A 408 -51.95 56.70 53.27
N VAL A 409 -51.39 55.50 53.40
CA VAL A 409 -50.41 55.16 54.45
C VAL A 409 -49.00 55.46 53.97
N MET A 410 -48.66 54.97 52.77
CA MET A 410 -47.43 55.32 52.07
C MET A 410 -47.58 55.05 50.58
N CYS A 411 -46.85 55.80 49.76
CA CYS A 411 -46.58 55.46 48.38
C CYS A 411 -45.12 55.74 48.07
N ASN A 412 -44.57 55.03 47.10
CA ASN A 412 -43.23 55.30 46.61
C ASN A 412 -43.25 56.33 45.46
N SER A 413 -42.07 56.88 45.14
CA SER A 413 -41.92 57.83 44.02
C SER A 413 -42.35 57.27 42.65
N LYS A 414 -42.30 55.95 42.43
CA LYS A 414 -42.77 55.34 41.17
C LYS A 414 -44.27 55.41 40.99
N TYR A 415 -45.03 55.23 42.07
CA TYR A 415 -46.48 55.42 42.05
C TYR A 415 -46.85 56.87 41.71
N GLN A 416 -46.13 57.83 42.28
CA GLN A 416 -46.30 59.26 42.00
C GLN A 416 -45.97 59.62 40.55
N GLN A 417 -44.84 59.15 40.03
CA GLN A 417 -44.41 59.38 38.65
C GLN A 417 -45.34 58.72 37.63
N LEU A 418 -45.81 57.51 37.91
CA LEU A 418 -46.70 56.76 37.03
C LEU A 418 -48.04 57.49 36.82
N HIS A 419 -48.62 57.97 37.92
CA HIS A 419 -49.90 58.68 37.88
C HIS A 419 -49.75 60.21 37.69
N ASN A 420 -48.52 60.71 37.62
CA ASN A 420 -48.15 62.12 37.48
C ASN A 420 -48.76 63.02 38.58
N LEU A 421 -48.64 62.56 39.84
CA LEU A 421 -49.19 63.20 41.03
C LEU A 421 -48.21 64.26 41.58
N ALA A 422 -48.75 65.35 42.14
CA ALA A 422 -47.95 66.37 42.84
C ALA A 422 -47.67 65.96 44.29
N ASP A 423 -46.52 66.37 44.85
CA ASP A 423 -46.08 66.03 46.22
C ASP A 423 -47.12 66.37 47.31
N ALA A 424 -47.92 67.42 47.10
CA ALA A 424 -48.99 67.82 48.01
C ALA A 424 -50.16 66.82 48.07
N ALA A 425 -50.34 66.00 47.03
CA ALA A 425 -51.43 65.02 46.91
C ALA A 425 -51.05 63.63 47.47
N VAL A 426 -49.83 63.45 47.96
CA VAL A 426 -49.31 62.13 48.39
C VAL A 426 -48.80 62.12 49.84
N GLN A 427 -49.33 63.03 50.65
CA GLN A 427 -49.07 63.02 52.08
C GLN A 427 -49.83 61.87 52.76
N PRO A 428 -49.20 61.16 53.71
CA PRO A 428 -49.91 60.17 54.52
C PRO A 428 -51.16 60.77 55.18
N GLY A 429 -52.30 60.09 55.04
CA GLY A 429 -53.62 60.55 55.51
C GLY A 429 -54.52 61.15 54.43
N THR A 430 -54.01 61.39 53.21
CA THR A 430 -54.79 61.93 52.07
C THR A 430 -55.85 60.91 51.64
N PRO A 431 -57.13 61.31 51.44
CA PRO A 431 -58.17 60.39 51.02
C PRO A 431 -58.01 59.95 49.56
N TYR A 432 -58.36 58.69 49.28
CA TYR A 432 -58.23 58.06 47.96
C TYR A 432 -58.87 58.83 46.80
N SER A 433 -60.04 59.44 47.02
CA SER A 433 -60.76 60.22 46.00
C SER A 433 -59.92 61.36 45.42
N ASP A 434 -59.15 62.03 46.27
CA ASP A 434 -58.43 63.25 45.92
C ASP A 434 -57.15 62.90 45.13
N VAL A 435 -56.55 61.76 45.45
CA VAL A 435 -55.39 61.21 44.72
C VAL A 435 -55.82 60.69 43.35
N MET A 436 -56.98 60.03 43.24
CA MET A 436 -57.49 59.47 41.99
C MET A 436 -57.99 60.53 41.01
N LEU A 437 -58.57 61.65 41.48
CA LEU A 437 -58.95 62.78 40.63
C LEU A 437 -57.76 63.43 39.93
N SER A 438 -56.57 63.30 40.53
CA SER A 438 -55.32 63.86 40.01
C SER A 438 -54.53 62.87 39.14
N ALA A 439 -54.97 61.61 39.02
CA ALA A 439 -54.25 60.53 38.35
C ALA A 439 -54.70 60.30 36.88
N ARG A 440 -53.78 59.88 36.00
CA ARG A 440 -54.09 59.45 34.62
C ARG A 440 -54.79 58.08 34.56
N GLN A 441 -55.69 57.88 33.59
CA GLN A 441 -56.44 56.62 33.37
C GLN A 441 -55.82 55.73 32.26
N PRO A 442 -55.90 54.38 32.36
CA PRO A 442 -55.33 53.44 31.37
C PRO A 442 -56.19 53.25 30.10
N VAL A 443 -55.56 52.79 28.99
CA VAL A 443 -56.16 52.72 27.63
C VAL A 443 -56.69 51.32 27.27
N VAL A 444 -56.00 50.25 27.68
CA VAL A 444 -56.43 48.85 27.47
C VAL A 444 -56.47 48.16 28.81
N HIS A 445 -57.59 47.51 29.14
CA HIS A 445 -57.77 46.75 30.37
C HIS A 445 -58.14 45.30 30.03
N THR A 446 -57.21 44.37 30.21
CA THR A 446 -57.46 42.94 30.03
C THR A 446 -57.56 42.32 31.43
N PRO A 447 -58.77 42.04 31.93
CA PRO A 447 -58.92 41.32 33.19
C PRO A 447 -58.33 39.92 33.03
N ILE A 448 -57.45 39.52 33.95
CA ILE A 448 -57.03 38.12 34.04
C ILE A 448 -58.19 37.39 34.73
N PRO A 449 -58.83 36.38 34.10
CA PRO A 449 -59.82 35.57 34.78
C PRO A 449 -59.14 34.90 35.98
N ALA A 450 -59.61 35.21 37.20
CA ALA A 450 -59.16 34.52 38.38
C ALA A 450 -59.73 33.09 38.34
N ASP A 451 -58.86 32.08 38.32
CA ASP A 451 -59.27 30.69 38.49
C ASP A 451 -59.60 30.46 39.98
N GLY A 452 -60.88 30.65 40.34
CA GLY A 452 -61.41 30.38 41.67
C GLY A 452 -62.55 31.32 42.06
N PRO A 453 -63.38 30.95 43.07
CA PRO A 453 -64.33 31.89 43.65
C PRO A 453 -63.55 33.11 44.16
N PRO A 454 -64.01 34.35 43.89
CA PRO A 454 -63.29 35.56 44.25
C PRO A 454 -63.03 35.58 45.76
N GLU A 455 -61.78 35.34 46.17
CA GLU A 455 -61.36 35.60 47.54
C GLU A 455 -61.55 37.08 47.83
N ASP A 456 -62.19 37.36 48.96
CA ASP A 456 -62.73 38.67 49.35
C ASP A 456 -61.64 39.76 49.35
N GLY A 457 -61.51 40.47 48.22
CA GLY A 457 -60.70 41.68 48.09
C GLY A 457 -59.32 41.58 47.42
N SER A 458 -59.03 40.57 46.60
CA SER A 458 -57.85 40.61 45.70
C SER A 458 -58.23 40.67 44.22
N ARG A 459 -57.60 41.57 43.46
CA ARG A 459 -57.83 41.76 42.02
C ARG A 459 -56.50 41.86 41.29
N THR A 460 -56.38 41.14 40.19
CA THR A 460 -55.19 41.14 39.34
C THR A 460 -55.62 41.32 37.90
N TYR A 461 -55.06 42.32 37.23
CA TYR A 461 -55.35 42.59 35.83
C TYR A 461 -54.14 43.20 35.12
N GLU A 462 -54.08 43.01 33.80
CA GLU A 462 -53.07 43.64 32.96
C GLU A 462 -53.68 44.86 32.28
N ALA A 463 -52.96 45.97 32.34
CA ALA A 463 -53.35 47.21 31.68
C ALA A 463 -52.20 47.76 30.83
N GLN A 464 -52.51 48.18 29.62
CA GLN A 464 -51.57 48.95 28.80
C GLN A 464 -51.92 50.43 28.92
N ILE A 465 -50.93 51.23 29.33
CA ILE A 465 -51.06 52.69 29.38
C ILE A 465 -50.76 53.30 28.01
N GLU A 466 -51.23 54.52 27.76
CA GLU A 466 -51.15 55.21 26.47
C GLU A 466 -49.71 55.33 25.91
N ASP A 467 -48.73 55.34 26.80
CA ASP A 467 -47.29 55.40 26.51
C ASP A 467 -46.69 54.03 26.07
N GLY A 468 -47.54 53.01 25.85
CA GLY A 468 -47.16 51.69 25.33
C GLY A 468 -46.61 50.68 26.34
N ARG A 469 -46.39 51.08 27.59
CA ARG A 469 -45.94 50.19 28.69
C ARG A 469 -47.07 49.29 29.19
N TRP A 470 -46.72 48.05 29.53
CA TRP A 470 -47.62 47.05 30.11
C TRP A 470 -47.45 46.99 31.63
N LEU A 471 -48.54 47.10 32.35
CA LEU A 471 -48.58 47.02 33.80
C LEU A 471 -49.44 45.84 34.23
N GLN A 472 -48.93 45.04 35.16
CA GLN A 472 -49.73 44.12 35.94
C GLN A 472 -50.07 44.79 37.25
N ILE A 473 -51.35 45.02 37.51
CA ILE A 473 -51.81 45.67 38.72
C ILE A 473 -52.40 44.61 39.64
N ASN A 474 -51.81 44.49 40.81
CA ASN A 474 -52.21 43.58 41.86
C ASN A 474 -52.72 44.36 43.06
N GLU A 475 -54.01 44.26 43.32
CA GLU A 475 -54.67 44.84 44.48
C GLU A 475 -54.97 43.73 45.49
N ARG A 476 -54.68 44.01 46.75
CA ARG A 476 -54.95 43.08 47.84
C ARG A 476 -55.36 43.82 49.10
N ARG A 477 -56.39 43.33 49.77
CA ARG A 477 -56.71 43.80 51.13
C ARG A 477 -55.61 43.39 52.12
N THR A 478 -55.19 44.34 52.94
CA THR A 478 -54.30 44.06 54.07
C THR A 478 -55.12 43.53 55.23
N LYS A 479 -54.46 42.82 56.17
CA LYS A 479 -55.13 42.22 57.34
C LYS A 479 -55.81 43.25 58.24
N ASP A 480 -55.38 44.50 58.16
CA ASP A 480 -55.87 45.62 58.96
C ASP A 480 -57.04 46.36 58.28
N GLY A 481 -57.61 45.79 57.21
CA GLY A 481 -58.79 46.34 56.52
C GLY A 481 -58.47 47.35 55.42
N GLY A 482 -57.23 47.82 55.32
CA GLY A 482 -56.73 48.62 54.20
C GLY A 482 -56.49 47.81 52.93
N PHE A 483 -55.89 48.42 51.93
CA PHE A 483 -55.50 47.70 50.71
C PHE A 483 -54.16 48.19 50.19
N VAL A 484 -53.37 47.26 49.67
CA VAL A 484 -52.12 47.52 48.98
C VAL A 484 -52.35 47.32 47.49
N SER A 485 -51.87 48.26 46.70
CA SER A 485 -51.83 48.13 45.24
C SER A 485 -50.39 48.21 44.78
N VAL A 486 -50.00 47.21 44.00
CA VAL A 486 -48.69 47.12 43.38
C VAL A 486 -48.88 47.04 41.87
N GLY A 487 -48.40 48.07 41.16
CA GLY A 487 -48.37 48.13 39.71
C GLY A 487 -46.97 47.78 39.19
N THR A 488 -46.81 46.56 38.71
CA THR A 488 -45.55 46.05 38.17
C THR A 488 -45.46 46.33 36.68
N ASP A 489 -44.39 47.00 36.21
CA ASP A 489 -44.12 47.12 34.77
C ASP A 489 -43.60 45.79 34.21
N ILE A 490 -44.50 45.06 33.55
CA ILE A 490 -44.22 43.75 32.95
C ILE A 490 -43.76 43.88 31.49
N THR A 491 -43.44 45.08 31.00
CA THR A 491 -42.99 45.27 29.61
C THR A 491 -41.74 44.45 29.30
N GLN A 492 -40.78 44.38 30.23
CA GLN A 492 -39.58 43.55 30.05
C GLN A 492 -39.89 42.05 30.12
N LEU A 493 -40.86 41.66 30.95
CA LEU A 493 -41.31 40.27 31.06
C LEU A 493 -41.96 39.80 29.75
N LYS A 494 -42.90 40.58 29.18
CA LYS A 494 -43.51 40.28 27.88
C LYS A 494 -42.46 40.23 26.75
N ARG A 495 -41.49 41.16 26.74
CA ARG A 495 -40.35 41.11 25.80
C ARG A 495 -39.41 39.93 26.04
N HIS A 496 -39.30 39.43 27.27
CA HIS A 496 -38.48 38.27 27.61
C HIS A 496 -39.17 36.97 27.24
N GLU A 497 -40.49 36.89 27.44
CA GLU A 497 -41.35 35.80 26.99
C GLU A 497 -41.26 35.63 25.47
N GLU A 498 -41.41 36.72 24.71
CA GLU A 498 -41.18 36.71 23.25
C GLU A 498 -39.78 36.23 22.89
N ARG A 499 -38.74 36.70 23.60
CA ARG A 499 -37.35 36.26 23.38
C ARG A 499 -37.14 34.79 23.72
N LEU A 500 -37.79 34.27 24.76
CA LEU A 500 -37.75 32.86 25.15
C LEU A 500 -38.38 31.99 24.08
N THR A 501 -39.57 32.35 23.60
CA THR A 501 -40.23 31.64 22.50
C THR A 501 -39.37 31.63 21.22
N ASP A 502 -38.70 32.75 20.92
CA ASP A 502 -37.80 32.84 19.79
C ASP A 502 -36.49 32.05 19.99
N SER A 503 -35.95 32.01 21.20
CA SER A 503 -34.79 31.18 21.56
C SER A 503 -35.12 29.68 21.52
N GLU A 504 -36.30 29.28 21.98
CA GLU A 504 -36.78 27.90 21.95
C GLU A 504 -36.95 27.40 20.51
N ARG A 505 -37.54 28.23 19.64
CA ARG A 505 -37.59 27.93 18.19
C ARG A 505 -36.20 27.76 17.60
N ARG A 506 -35.24 28.63 17.95
CA ARG A 506 -33.86 28.51 17.49
C ARG A 506 -33.20 27.22 17.99
N LEU A 507 -33.34 26.89 19.27
CA LEU A 507 -32.84 25.66 19.86
C LEU A 507 -33.41 24.41 19.20
N MET A 508 -34.72 24.36 18.95
CA MET A 508 -35.35 23.24 18.24
C MET A 508 -34.80 23.09 16.81
N GLY A 509 -34.52 24.19 16.12
CA GLY A 509 -33.82 24.18 14.83
C GLY A 509 -32.43 23.55 14.93
N THR A 510 -31.60 24.02 15.87
CA THR A 510 -30.23 23.50 16.06
C THR A 510 -30.21 22.02 16.44
N VAL A 511 -31.14 21.57 17.30
CA VAL A 511 -31.24 20.16 17.71
C VAL A 511 -31.64 19.27 16.53
N SER A 512 -32.56 19.73 15.69
CA SER A 512 -32.92 19.03 14.45
C SER A 512 -31.73 18.89 13.50
N ASP A 513 -31.00 19.98 13.29
CA ASP A 513 -29.81 20.01 12.41
C ASP A 513 -28.68 19.11 12.95
N LEU A 514 -28.42 19.17 14.26
CA LEU A 514 -27.46 18.29 14.93
C LEU A 514 -27.83 16.81 14.77
N ARG A 515 -29.12 16.48 14.92
CA ARG A 515 -29.62 15.11 14.77
C ARG A 515 -29.45 14.61 13.33
N GLN A 516 -29.76 15.44 12.33
CA GLN A 516 -29.54 15.10 10.92
C GLN A 516 -28.05 14.92 10.61
N SER A 517 -27.19 15.83 11.10
CA SER A 517 -25.74 15.75 10.93
C SER A 517 -25.15 14.48 11.55
N ARG A 518 -25.56 14.14 12.77
CA ARG A 518 -25.15 12.90 13.44
C ARG A 518 -25.56 11.66 12.66
N GLN A 519 -26.79 11.60 12.16
CA GLN A 519 -27.26 10.46 11.37
C GLN A 519 -26.52 10.34 10.03
N ALA A 520 -26.16 11.46 9.40
CA ALA A 520 -25.34 11.47 8.19
C ALA A 520 -23.92 10.95 8.47
N LEU A 521 -23.31 11.38 9.59
CA LEU A 521 -21.99 10.90 10.04
C LEU A 521 -22.00 9.40 10.34
N GLU A 522 -23.04 8.88 11.01
CA GLU A 522 -23.18 7.45 11.30
C GLU A 522 -23.29 6.63 10.01
N ARG A 523 -24.02 7.12 8.99
CA ARG A 523 -24.06 6.47 7.66
C ARG A 523 -22.70 6.47 6.97
N GLN A 524 -22.00 7.60 6.96
CA GLN A 524 -20.65 7.70 6.39
C GLN A 524 -19.67 6.76 7.08
N ALA A 525 -19.74 6.65 8.41
CA ALA A 525 -18.91 5.72 9.17
C ALA A 525 -19.16 4.26 8.75
N GLN A 526 -20.43 3.87 8.57
CA GLN A 526 -20.78 2.52 8.13
C GLN A 526 -20.29 2.21 6.71
N GLU A 527 -20.43 3.15 5.78
CA GLU A 527 -19.92 3.02 4.41
C GLU A 527 -18.38 2.88 4.38
N LEU A 528 -17.67 3.66 5.22
CA LEU A 528 -16.22 3.57 5.33
C LEU A 528 -15.77 2.20 5.86
N VAL A 529 -16.49 1.62 6.83
CA VAL A 529 -16.20 0.27 7.35
C VAL A 529 -16.39 -0.77 6.25
N GLU A 530 -17.51 -0.73 5.51
CA GLU A 530 -17.76 -1.68 4.43
C GLU A 530 -16.72 -1.59 3.30
N MET A 531 -16.32 -0.37 2.93
CA MET A 531 -15.24 -0.15 1.96
C MET A 531 -13.90 -0.67 2.47
N ALA A 532 -13.57 -0.46 3.74
CA ALA A 532 -12.34 -0.95 4.34
C ALA A 532 -12.26 -2.48 4.37
N GLU A 533 -13.36 -3.16 4.68
CA GLU A 533 -13.45 -4.63 4.63
C GLU A 533 -13.28 -5.16 3.20
N LYS A 534 -13.97 -4.57 2.23
CA LYS A 534 -13.80 -4.91 0.79
C LYS A 534 -12.35 -4.71 0.35
N TYR A 535 -11.75 -3.59 0.72
CA TYR A 535 -10.36 -3.28 0.38
C TYR A 535 -9.37 -4.27 1.02
N ALA A 536 -9.58 -4.63 2.29
CA ALA A 536 -8.76 -5.62 2.98
C ALA A 536 -8.84 -7.01 2.32
N GLY A 537 -10.04 -7.44 1.91
CA GLY A 537 -10.25 -8.71 1.20
C GLY A 537 -9.54 -8.76 -0.16
N GLU A 538 -9.66 -7.70 -0.97
CA GLU A 538 -8.98 -7.61 -2.26
C GLU A 538 -7.45 -7.53 -2.09
N LYS A 539 -6.96 -6.77 -1.10
CA LYS A 539 -5.54 -6.70 -0.78
C LYS A 539 -4.98 -8.07 -0.40
N ALA A 540 -5.68 -8.84 0.43
CA ALA A 540 -5.26 -10.18 0.83
C ALA A 540 -5.14 -11.13 -0.37
N ARG A 541 -6.10 -11.09 -1.31
CA ARG A 541 -6.05 -11.86 -2.57
C ARG A 541 -4.86 -11.47 -3.43
N ALA A 542 -4.61 -10.16 -3.57
CA ALA A 542 -3.49 -9.65 -4.34
C ALA A 542 -2.14 -10.06 -3.73
N GLU A 543 -2.00 -10.01 -2.41
CA GLU A 543 -0.79 -10.45 -1.70
C GLU A 543 -0.55 -11.96 -1.85
N GLU A 544 -1.60 -12.78 -1.75
CA GLU A 544 -1.48 -14.22 -1.98
C GLU A 544 -1.02 -14.54 -3.42
N ALA A 545 -1.64 -13.91 -4.42
CA ALA A 545 -1.23 -14.05 -5.81
C ALA A 545 0.21 -13.60 -6.05
N ASN A 546 0.62 -12.48 -5.45
CA ASN A 546 1.99 -11.98 -5.57
C ASN A 546 3.02 -12.88 -4.88
N LYS A 547 2.65 -13.49 -3.75
CA LYS A 547 3.48 -14.48 -3.06
C LYS A 547 3.68 -15.72 -3.92
N ILE A 548 2.61 -16.28 -4.48
CA ILE A 548 2.69 -17.42 -5.41
C ILE A 548 3.60 -17.10 -6.61
N LYS A 549 3.46 -15.89 -7.18
CA LYS A 549 4.31 -15.43 -8.29
C LYS A 549 5.78 -15.29 -7.88
N SER A 550 6.04 -14.80 -6.67
CA SER A 550 7.40 -14.65 -6.14
C SER A 550 8.05 -16.01 -5.89
N ASP A 551 7.32 -16.95 -5.28
CA ASP A 551 7.78 -18.32 -5.04
C ASP A 551 8.05 -19.04 -6.38
N PHE A 552 7.20 -18.83 -7.39
CA PHE A 552 7.40 -19.33 -8.75
C PHE A 552 8.70 -18.83 -9.38
N LEU A 553 8.98 -17.53 -9.32
CA LEU A 553 10.21 -16.94 -9.90
C LEU A 553 11.48 -17.38 -9.15
N ALA A 554 11.40 -17.49 -7.81
CA ALA A 554 12.51 -17.97 -6.99
C ALA A 554 12.86 -19.42 -7.31
N ASN A 555 11.85 -20.30 -7.40
CA ASN A 555 12.04 -21.71 -7.72
C ASN A 555 12.57 -21.88 -9.16
N MET A 556 12.01 -21.14 -10.12
CA MET A 556 12.52 -21.14 -11.50
C MET A 556 14.01 -20.77 -11.56
N SER A 557 14.40 -19.69 -10.88
CA SER A 557 15.80 -19.26 -10.85
C SER A 557 16.73 -20.35 -10.29
N HIS A 558 16.27 -21.07 -9.25
CA HIS A 558 17.03 -22.18 -8.67
C HIS A 558 17.17 -23.35 -9.65
N GLU A 559 16.06 -23.78 -10.25
CA GLU A 559 16.01 -24.92 -11.19
C GLU A 559 16.77 -24.67 -12.49
N LEU A 560 16.90 -23.40 -12.94
CA LEU A 560 17.73 -23.04 -14.09
C LEU A 560 19.21 -22.94 -13.73
N ARG A 561 19.54 -22.37 -12.56
CA ARG A 561 20.94 -22.13 -12.17
C ARG A 561 21.71 -23.42 -11.90
N THR A 562 21.09 -24.42 -11.28
CA THR A 562 21.77 -25.68 -10.94
C THR A 562 22.32 -26.43 -12.16
N PRO A 563 21.55 -26.73 -13.24
CA PRO A 563 22.09 -27.37 -14.43
C PRO A 563 23.04 -26.44 -15.20
N LEU A 564 22.79 -25.14 -15.23
CA LEU A 564 23.69 -24.18 -15.88
C LEU A 564 25.08 -24.15 -15.22
N ASN A 565 25.13 -24.15 -13.89
CA ASN A 565 26.38 -24.24 -13.14
C ASN A 565 27.11 -25.56 -13.37
N ALA A 566 26.38 -26.67 -13.58
CA ALA A 566 26.98 -27.95 -13.92
C ALA A 566 27.60 -27.92 -15.33
N ILE A 567 26.89 -27.34 -16.31
CA ILE A 567 27.40 -27.15 -17.68
C ILE A 567 28.69 -26.33 -17.66
N ILE A 568 28.66 -25.15 -17.01
CA ILE A 568 29.82 -24.26 -16.90
C ILE A 568 30.96 -24.95 -16.15
N GLY A 569 30.66 -25.58 -15.01
CA GLY A 569 31.69 -26.24 -14.19
C GLY A 569 32.39 -27.39 -14.90
N PHE A 570 31.65 -28.27 -15.57
CA PHE A 570 32.24 -29.36 -16.34
C PHE A 570 32.98 -28.85 -17.59
N SER A 571 32.45 -27.82 -18.28
CA SER A 571 33.15 -27.22 -19.41
C SER A 571 34.45 -26.51 -18.99
N ASP A 572 34.45 -25.84 -17.83
CA ASP A 572 35.64 -25.18 -17.28
C ASP A 572 36.70 -26.21 -16.89
N ILE A 573 36.31 -27.31 -16.25
CA ILE A 573 37.23 -28.42 -15.91
C ILE A 573 37.85 -29.02 -17.17
N MET A 574 37.06 -29.21 -18.23
CA MET A 574 37.55 -29.69 -19.54
C MET A 574 38.51 -28.68 -20.20
N THR A 575 38.26 -27.38 -20.02
CA THR A 575 39.06 -26.30 -20.62
C THR A 575 40.37 -26.04 -19.87
N GLN A 576 40.37 -26.13 -18.54
CA GLN A 576 41.52 -25.81 -17.68
C GLN A 576 42.60 -26.91 -17.64
N GLY A 577 42.31 -28.12 -18.14
CA GLY A 577 43.30 -29.19 -18.23
C GLY A 577 44.00 -29.49 -16.90
N VAL A 578 43.23 -29.79 -15.85
CA VAL A 578 43.80 -30.05 -14.52
C VAL A 578 44.62 -31.36 -14.53
N ASN A 579 45.94 -31.21 -14.65
CA ASN A 579 47.01 -32.20 -14.45
C ASN A 579 46.93 -33.50 -15.28
N GLY A 580 47.50 -33.47 -16.48
CA GLY A 580 47.84 -34.67 -17.27
C GLY A 580 46.72 -35.12 -18.21
N ALA A 581 47.10 -35.81 -19.29
CA ALA A 581 46.19 -36.29 -20.32
C ALA A 581 44.97 -36.97 -19.70
N PHE A 582 43.79 -36.36 -19.84
CA PHE A 582 42.54 -36.98 -19.43
C PHE A 582 42.49 -38.38 -20.05
N GLY A 583 42.38 -39.43 -19.24
CA GLY A 583 42.03 -40.73 -19.77
C GLY A 583 40.71 -40.59 -20.54
N PRO A 584 40.54 -41.25 -21.70
CA PRO A 584 39.38 -41.06 -22.59
C PRO A 584 38.02 -41.15 -21.88
N ASN A 585 37.94 -41.91 -20.78
CA ASN A 585 36.72 -42.09 -19.99
C ASN A 585 36.24 -40.82 -19.28
N LYS A 586 37.13 -39.96 -18.75
CA LYS A 586 36.75 -38.74 -18.01
C LYS A 586 36.18 -37.65 -18.91
N PHE A 587 36.72 -37.53 -20.12
CA PHE A 587 36.23 -36.59 -21.12
C PHE A 587 34.82 -36.96 -21.59
N VAL A 588 34.57 -38.26 -21.80
CA VAL A 588 33.24 -38.78 -22.16
C VAL A 588 32.26 -38.60 -21.01
N GLU A 589 32.67 -38.82 -19.76
CA GLU A 589 31.86 -38.58 -18.56
C GLU A 589 31.39 -37.11 -18.48
N TYR A 590 32.32 -36.14 -18.52
CA TYR A 590 31.96 -34.72 -18.46
C TYR A 590 31.16 -34.25 -19.67
N SER A 591 31.46 -34.74 -20.88
CA SER A 591 30.68 -34.43 -22.08
C SER A 591 29.24 -34.95 -21.96
N ARG A 592 29.05 -36.13 -21.38
CA ARG A 592 27.73 -36.68 -21.08
C ARG A 592 27.01 -35.84 -20.03
N ASP A 593 27.67 -35.46 -18.94
CA ASP A 593 27.06 -34.64 -17.87
C ASP A 593 26.63 -33.25 -18.37
N ILE A 594 27.42 -32.62 -19.26
CA ILE A 594 27.07 -31.37 -19.94
C ILE A 594 25.85 -31.58 -20.83
N HIS A 595 25.84 -32.64 -21.64
CA HIS A 595 24.74 -32.93 -22.56
C HIS A 595 23.43 -33.23 -21.81
N GLU A 596 23.49 -34.01 -20.73
CA GLU A 596 22.35 -34.30 -19.86
C GLU A 596 21.82 -33.04 -19.17
N SER A 597 22.72 -32.19 -18.66
CA SER A 597 22.35 -30.92 -18.03
C SER A 597 21.72 -29.94 -19.02
N GLY A 598 22.25 -29.85 -20.25
CA GLY A 598 21.70 -29.02 -21.32
C GLY A 598 20.33 -29.50 -21.79
N THR A 599 20.16 -30.81 -21.97
CA THR A 599 18.88 -31.42 -22.35
C THR A 599 17.83 -31.24 -21.25
N PHE A 600 18.23 -31.35 -19.98
CA PHE A 600 17.36 -31.05 -18.84
C PHE A 600 16.91 -29.58 -18.83
N LEU A 601 17.84 -28.64 -19.05
CA LEU A 601 17.53 -27.21 -19.10
C LEU A 601 16.53 -26.86 -20.21
N LEU A 602 16.73 -27.42 -21.40
CA LEU A 602 15.80 -27.27 -22.54
C LEU A 602 14.40 -27.76 -22.20
N ARG A 603 14.29 -28.92 -21.52
CA ARG A 603 13.01 -29.45 -21.07
C ARG A 603 12.33 -28.52 -20.06
N VAL A 604 13.07 -27.99 -19.08
CA VAL A 604 12.54 -27.04 -18.10
C VAL A 604 12.05 -25.75 -18.77
N ILE A 605 12.79 -25.22 -19.74
CA ILE A 605 12.38 -24.03 -20.50
C ILE A 605 11.08 -24.30 -21.28
N ASN A 606 10.99 -25.42 -21.97
CA ASN A 606 9.78 -25.80 -22.70
C ASN A 606 8.58 -25.97 -21.76
N ASP A 607 8.76 -26.64 -20.61
CA ASP A 607 7.72 -26.79 -19.59
C ASP A 607 7.24 -25.42 -19.06
N ILE A 608 8.14 -24.45 -18.89
CA ILE A 608 7.81 -23.07 -18.47
C ILE A 608 7.02 -22.35 -19.56
N LEU A 609 7.43 -22.47 -20.82
CA LEU A 609 6.73 -21.86 -21.95
C LEU A 609 5.33 -22.43 -22.13
N ASP A 610 5.18 -23.75 -21.99
CA ASP A 610 3.89 -24.42 -22.04
C ASP A 610 2.98 -23.94 -20.90
N MET A 611 3.49 -23.89 -19.66
CA MET A 611 2.73 -23.38 -18.52
C MET A 611 2.33 -21.91 -18.73
N SER A 612 3.24 -21.06 -19.22
CA SER A 612 2.96 -19.65 -19.48
C SER A 612 1.88 -19.45 -20.55
N ARG A 613 1.89 -20.25 -21.61
CA ARG A 613 0.85 -20.22 -22.66
C ARG A 613 -0.51 -20.67 -22.12
N ILE A 614 -0.53 -21.67 -21.25
CA ILE A 614 -1.73 -22.17 -20.58
C ILE A 614 -2.31 -21.10 -19.64
N GLU A 615 -1.50 -20.47 -18.78
CA GLU A 615 -1.95 -19.42 -17.84
C GLU A 615 -2.46 -18.17 -18.55
N ALA A 616 -1.81 -17.78 -19.65
CA ALA A 616 -2.25 -16.66 -20.48
C ALA A 616 -3.55 -16.97 -21.26
N GLY A 617 -4.04 -18.21 -21.22
CA GLY A 617 -5.16 -18.66 -22.05
C GLY A 617 -4.86 -18.65 -23.55
N ALA A 618 -3.57 -18.58 -23.92
CA ALA A 618 -3.10 -18.50 -25.29
C ALA A 618 -2.98 -19.88 -25.96
N LEU A 619 -3.05 -20.96 -25.19
CA LEU A 619 -3.08 -22.33 -25.72
C LEU A 619 -4.49 -22.66 -26.24
N ALA A 620 -4.66 -22.61 -27.56
CA ALA A 620 -5.85 -23.14 -28.23
C ALA A 620 -5.66 -24.64 -28.50
N LEU A 621 -6.60 -25.46 -28.01
CA LEU A 621 -6.63 -26.89 -28.32
C LEU A 621 -7.09 -27.10 -29.77
N GLU A 622 -6.48 -28.05 -30.46
CA GLU A 622 -6.89 -28.49 -31.79
C GLU A 622 -7.61 -29.85 -31.69
N PRO A 623 -8.92 -29.87 -31.34
CA PRO A 623 -9.64 -31.10 -31.14
C PRO A 623 -9.81 -31.88 -32.44
N GLN A 624 -9.37 -33.13 -32.44
CA GLN A 624 -9.57 -34.08 -33.54
C GLN A 624 -10.10 -35.40 -32.99
N GLU A 625 -10.75 -36.21 -33.82
CA GLU A 625 -11.15 -37.56 -33.43
C GLU A 625 -9.91 -38.44 -33.29
N ILE A 626 -9.67 -38.94 -32.09
CA ILE A 626 -8.50 -39.75 -31.76
C ILE A 626 -8.91 -41.14 -31.25
N ARG A 627 -8.11 -42.12 -31.67
CA ARG A 627 -8.13 -43.49 -31.17
C ARG A 627 -7.22 -43.62 -29.96
N LEU A 628 -7.80 -43.92 -28.81
CA LEU A 628 -7.07 -43.87 -27.54
C LEU A 628 -6.10 -45.05 -27.37
N ASP A 629 -6.40 -46.18 -27.99
CA ASP A 629 -5.51 -47.35 -28.09
C ASP A 629 -4.18 -47.00 -28.75
N GLU A 630 -4.22 -46.32 -29.91
CA GLU A 630 -3.02 -45.92 -30.65
C GLU A 630 -2.10 -45.00 -29.83
N ILE A 631 -2.68 -43.98 -29.18
CA ILE A 631 -1.90 -42.99 -28.41
C ILE A 631 -1.30 -43.62 -27.14
N VAL A 632 -2.03 -44.50 -26.45
CA VAL A 632 -1.52 -45.16 -25.25
C VAL A 632 -0.42 -46.15 -25.62
N GLU A 633 -0.57 -46.89 -26.73
CA GLU A 633 0.48 -47.79 -27.23
C GLU A 633 1.74 -47.02 -27.62
N ASP A 634 1.59 -45.92 -28.38
CA ASP A 634 2.70 -45.03 -28.75
C ASP A 634 3.43 -44.45 -27.53
N SER A 635 2.69 -43.98 -26.53
CA SER A 635 3.26 -43.41 -25.31
C SER A 635 3.98 -44.47 -24.47
N THR A 636 3.44 -45.69 -24.44
CA THR A 636 4.06 -46.83 -23.75
C THR A 636 5.36 -47.26 -24.45
N ARG A 637 5.36 -47.31 -25.79
CA ARG A 637 6.53 -47.71 -26.59
C ARG A 637 7.74 -46.81 -26.34
N VAL A 638 7.53 -45.51 -26.16
CA VAL A 638 8.61 -44.55 -25.87
C VAL A 638 9.27 -44.80 -24.50
N LEU A 639 8.51 -45.32 -23.54
CA LEU A 639 8.98 -45.55 -22.16
C LEU A 639 9.46 -46.97 -21.89
N LEU A 640 9.22 -47.90 -22.83
CA LEU A 640 9.62 -49.31 -22.72
C LEU A 640 11.11 -49.48 -22.41
N PRO A 641 12.06 -48.80 -23.09
CA PRO A 641 13.49 -48.98 -22.81
C PRO A 641 13.88 -48.57 -21.38
N LEU A 642 13.24 -47.53 -20.85
CA LEU A 642 13.48 -47.03 -19.49
C LEU A 642 12.85 -47.95 -18.43
N ALA A 643 11.70 -48.55 -18.75
CA ALA A 643 11.05 -49.54 -17.89
C ALA A 643 11.84 -50.86 -17.86
N GLU A 644 12.34 -51.32 -19.01
CA GLU A 644 13.16 -52.54 -19.14
C GLU A 644 14.49 -52.43 -18.38
N ASP A 645 15.17 -51.27 -18.46
CA ASP A 645 16.40 -50.99 -17.70
C ASP A 645 16.18 -51.19 -16.17
N LYS A 646 15.01 -50.78 -15.67
CA LYS A 646 14.58 -50.99 -14.27
C LYS A 646 13.85 -52.31 -14.04
N ARG A 647 13.64 -53.17 -15.04
CA ARG A 647 12.83 -54.39 -14.96
C ARG A 647 11.42 -54.14 -14.40
N ILE A 648 10.78 -53.04 -14.81
CA ILE A 648 9.42 -52.69 -14.41
C ILE A 648 8.43 -53.31 -15.41
N ALA A 649 7.45 -54.05 -14.92
CA ALA A 649 6.38 -54.58 -15.76
C ALA A 649 5.37 -53.48 -16.12
N VAL A 650 5.18 -53.21 -17.42
CA VAL A 650 4.17 -52.25 -17.91
C VAL A 650 3.00 -53.02 -18.50
N GLU A 651 1.80 -52.81 -17.96
CA GLU A 651 0.59 -53.51 -18.38
C GLU A 651 -0.49 -52.54 -18.84
N THR A 652 -1.19 -52.88 -19.92
CA THR A 652 -2.25 -52.07 -20.51
C THR A 652 -3.57 -52.83 -20.55
N GLU A 653 -4.59 -52.28 -19.90
CA GLU A 653 -5.98 -52.78 -19.90
C GLU A 653 -6.87 -51.71 -20.55
N ILE A 654 -7.04 -51.80 -21.87
CA ILE A 654 -7.76 -50.82 -22.68
C ILE A 654 -9.00 -51.50 -23.27
N GLU A 655 -10.18 -50.92 -23.05
CA GLU A 655 -11.39 -51.34 -23.76
C GLU A 655 -11.27 -50.98 -25.26
N PRO A 656 -11.46 -51.95 -26.18
CA PRO A 656 -11.18 -51.75 -27.60
C PRO A 656 -12.17 -50.77 -28.26
N GLY A 657 -11.68 -49.97 -29.21
CA GLY A 657 -12.52 -49.10 -30.06
C GLY A 657 -12.97 -47.79 -29.40
N ILE A 658 -12.34 -47.34 -28.31
CA ILE A 658 -12.64 -46.04 -27.71
C ILE A 658 -12.11 -44.91 -28.60
N THR A 659 -13.03 -44.18 -29.24
CA THR A 659 -12.75 -42.89 -29.89
C THR A 659 -13.33 -41.72 -29.09
N PHE A 660 -12.60 -40.60 -29.09
CA PHE A 660 -13.09 -39.33 -28.55
C PHE A 660 -12.44 -38.13 -29.22
N THR A 661 -13.07 -36.98 -29.08
CA THR A 661 -12.58 -35.73 -29.65
C THR A 661 -11.67 -35.02 -28.63
N ALA A 662 -10.39 -34.86 -28.96
CA ALA A 662 -9.42 -34.15 -28.13
C ALA A 662 -8.18 -33.75 -28.93
N ASP A 663 -7.32 -32.93 -28.34
CA ASP A 663 -6.05 -32.56 -28.96
C ASP A 663 -5.03 -33.70 -28.78
N HIS A 664 -4.64 -34.31 -29.91
CA HIS A 664 -3.73 -35.46 -29.92
C HIS A 664 -2.39 -35.16 -29.24
N ARG A 665 -1.82 -33.96 -29.47
CA ARG A 665 -0.52 -33.57 -28.90
C ARG A 665 -0.64 -33.39 -27.39
N ALA A 666 -1.71 -32.75 -26.92
CA ALA A 666 -1.96 -32.54 -25.50
C ALA A 666 -2.21 -33.86 -24.75
N ILE A 667 -2.99 -34.78 -25.31
CA ILE A 667 -3.23 -36.11 -24.69
C ILE A 667 -1.92 -36.91 -24.60
N LYS A 668 -1.11 -36.90 -25.67
CA LYS A 668 0.22 -37.53 -25.65
C LYS A 668 1.12 -36.90 -24.58
N GLN A 669 1.12 -35.58 -24.43
CA GLN A 669 1.88 -34.88 -23.40
C GLN A 669 1.42 -35.24 -21.97
N ILE A 670 0.10 -35.32 -21.74
CA ILE A 670 -0.46 -35.80 -20.47
C ILE A 670 0.06 -37.21 -20.15
N LEU A 671 -0.05 -38.13 -21.10
CA LEU A 671 0.40 -39.52 -20.93
C LEU A 671 1.90 -39.60 -20.66
N MET A 672 2.72 -38.89 -21.43
CA MET A 672 4.18 -38.87 -21.24
C MET A 672 4.54 -38.35 -19.84
N ASN A 673 3.89 -37.29 -19.37
CA ASN A 673 4.14 -36.73 -18.03
C ASN A 673 3.76 -37.69 -16.91
N LEU A 674 2.64 -38.41 -17.04
CA LEU A 674 2.17 -39.34 -16.02
C LEU A 674 2.95 -40.65 -16.03
N LEU A 675 3.18 -41.24 -17.21
CA LEU A 675 3.90 -42.51 -17.35
C LEU A 675 5.39 -42.36 -17.04
N SER A 676 6.02 -41.26 -17.44
CA SER A 676 7.41 -40.98 -17.06
C SER A 676 7.55 -40.89 -15.54
N ASN A 677 6.61 -40.23 -14.85
CA ASN A 677 6.59 -40.19 -13.39
C ASN A 677 6.38 -41.59 -12.78
N ALA A 678 5.44 -42.38 -13.30
CA ALA A 678 5.20 -43.74 -12.83
C ALA A 678 6.46 -44.63 -12.92
N VAL A 679 7.16 -44.62 -14.05
CA VAL A 679 8.42 -45.38 -14.24
C VAL A 679 9.57 -44.80 -13.41
N LYS A 680 9.64 -43.46 -13.28
CA LYS A 680 10.68 -42.77 -12.50
C LYS A 680 10.63 -43.16 -11.02
N PHE A 681 9.43 -43.19 -10.43
CA PHE A 681 9.22 -43.38 -8.99
C PHE A 681 8.93 -44.83 -8.57
N THR A 682 8.87 -45.75 -9.53
CA THR A 682 8.79 -47.18 -9.27
C THR A 682 10.21 -47.78 -9.12
N PRO A 683 10.51 -48.48 -8.01
CA PRO A 683 11.75 -49.22 -7.84
C PRO A 683 11.91 -50.36 -8.86
N ALA A 684 13.12 -50.90 -8.98
CA ALA A 684 13.38 -52.00 -9.90
C ALA A 684 12.56 -53.26 -9.54
N GLY A 685 11.99 -53.93 -10.54
CA GLY A 685 11.09 -55.08 -10.33
C GLY A 685 9.63 -54.73 -9.96
N GLY A 686 9.27 -53.45 -9.96
CA GLY A 686 7.90 -53.00 -9.73
C GLY A 686 6.97 -53.13 -10.95
N ARG A 687 5.77 -52.54 -10.85
CA ARG A 687 4.74 -52.60 -11.90
C ARG A 687 4.08 -51.24 -12.13
N VAL A 688 3.79 -50.94 -13.40
CA VAL A 688 2.97 -49.81 -13.84
C VAL A 688 1.81 -50.35 -14.69
N ALA A 689 0.57 -50.04 -14.30
CA ALA A 689 -0.63 -50.48 -15.00
C ALA A 689 -1.41 -49.26 -15.54
N ILE A 690 -1.79 -49.32 -16.81
CA ILE A 690 -2.63 -48.32 -17.48
C ILE A 690 -4.00 -48.94 -17.71
N LYS A 691 -5.05 -48.33 -17.16
CA LYS A 691 -6.44 -48.78 -17.38
C LYS A 691 -7.26 -47.69 -18.03
N VAL A 692 -8.00 -48.04 -19.06
CA VAL A 692 -8.83 -47.10 -19.82
C VAL A 692 -10.21 -47.69 -20.02
N ARG A 693 -11.25 -46.95 -19.64
CA ARG A 693 -12.66 -47.36 -19.77
C ARG A 693 -13.55 -46.20 -20.19
N ALA A 694 -14.55 -46.47 -21.01
CA ALA A 694 -15.60 -45.49 -21.32
C ALA A 694 -16.76 -45.63 -20.31
N VAL A 695 -17.06 -44.58 -19.56
CA VAL A 695 -18.12 -44.59 -18.52
C VAL A 695 -18.99 -43.33 -18.64
N SER A 696 -20.29 -43.52 -18.87
CA SER A 696 -21.31 -42.45 -18.81
C SER A 696 -20.96 -41.18 -19.60
N GLY A 697 -20.53 -41.34 -20.86
CA GLY A 697 -20.20 -40.21 -21.75
C GLY A 697 -18.84 -39.54 -21.49
N ALA A 698 -18.02 -40.11 -20.61
CA ALA A 698 -16.65 -39.70 -20.34
C ALA A 698 -15.68 -40.88 -20.44
N ILE A 699 -14.43 -40.60 -20.73
CA ILE A 699 -13.33 -41.55 -20.66
C ILE A 699 -12.68 -41.42 -19.29
N THR A 700 -12.52 -42.55 -18.60
CA THR A 700 -11.73 -42.64 -17.38
C THR A 700 -10.44 -43.39 -17.69
N MET A 701 -9.31 -42.73 -17.43
CA MET A 701 -7.98 -43.29 -17.59
C MET A 701 -7.28 -43.28 -16.23
N SER A 702 -6.70 -44.42 -15.81
CA SER A 702 -5.92 -44.49 -14.59
C SER A 702 -4.54 -45.08 -14.86
N ILE A 703 -3.50 -44.37 -14.40
CA ILE A 703 -2.13 -44.84 -14.34
C ILE A 703 -1.84 -45.22 -12.89
N GLN A 704 -1.53 -46.48 -12.65
CA GLN A 704 -1.21 -47.02 -11.33
C GLN A 704 0.24 -47.51 -11.32
N ASP A 705 1.00 -47.08 -10.32
CA ASP A 705 2.35 -47.58 -10.05
C ASP A 705 2.44 -48.25 -8.68
N THR A 706 3.43 -49.14 -8.51
CA THR A 706 3.80 -49.74 -7.22
C THR A 706 5.02 -49.04 -6.62
N GLY A 707 5.13 -47.72 -6.82
CA GLY A 707 6.28 -46.93 -6.42
C GLY A 707 6.29 -46.56 -4.93
N ILE A 708 7.16 -45.60 -4.59
CA ILE A 708 7.37 -45.15 -3.20
C ILE A 708 6.13 -44.57 -2.51
N GLY A 709 5.12 -44.17 -3.30
CA GLY A 709 3.93 -43.49 -2.81
C GLY A 709 4.20 -42.09 -2.24
N ILE A 710 3.12 -41.40 -1.88
CA ILE A 710 3.13 -39.97 -1.52
C ILE A 710 2.36 -39.77 -0.20
N PRO A 711 2.93 -39.03 0.78
CA PRO A 711 2.23 -38.67 2.02
C PRO A 711 0.93 -37.90 1.79
N ARG A 712 -0.11 -38.17 2.59
CA ARG A 712 -1.46 -37.59 2.41
C ARG A 712 -1.50 -36.06 2.48
N ASP A 713 -0.66 -35.46 3.30
CA ASP A 713 -0.49 -34.03 3.47
C ASP A 713 0.16 -33.36 2.25
N GLU A 714 1.03 -34.09 1.53
CA GLU A 714 1.70 -33.63 0.31
C GLU A 714 0.84 -33.82 -0.95
N VAL A 715 -0.05 -34.84 -0.98
CA VAL A 715 -0.97 -35.07 -2.11
C VAL A 715 -1.83 -33.84 -2.44
N ARG A 716 -2.22 -33.05 -1.43
CA ARG A 716 -3.02 -31.83 -1.64
C ARG A 716 -2.26 -30.69 -2.31
N LYS A 717 -0.93 -30.71 -2.23
CA LYS A 717 -0.05 -29.67 -2.80
C LYS A 717 0.36 -30.02 -4.23
N LEU A 718 0.26 -31.29 -4.62
CA LEU A 718 0.62 -31.79 -5.95
C LEU A 718 -0.30 -31.24 -7.06
N GLY A 719 0.31 -30.98 -8.22
CA GLY A 719 -0.36 -30.37 -9.37
C GLY A 719 -0.36 -28.83 -9.34
N ARG A 720 0.27 -28.21 -8.33
CA ARG A 720 0.69 -26.80 -8.40
C ARG A 720 2.07 -26.71 -9.08
N PRO A 721 2.38 -25.64 -9.82
CA PRO A 721 3.67 -25.47 -10.46
C PRO A 721 4.84 -25.57 -9.47
N PHE A 722 5.92 -26.24 -9.87
CA PHE A 722 7.18 -26.38 -9.11
C PHE A 722 7.09 -27.07 -7.74
N VAL A 723 5.96 -27.71 -7.41
CA VAL A 723 5.87 -28.48 -6.16
C VAL A 723 6.49 -29.86 -6.36
N GLN A 724 7.53 -30.14 -5.57
CA GLN A 724 8.19 -31.45 -5.50
C GLN A 724 8.20 -31.96 -4.06
N VAL A 725 7.93 -33.25 -3.87
CA VAL A 725 7.98 -33.89 -2.55
C VAL A 725 9.42 -34.23 -2.21
N ALA A 726 9.94 -33.71 -1.09
CA ALA A 726 11.32 -33.93 -0.66
C ALA A 726 11.47 -35.27 0.10
N ASN A 727 11.90 -36.31 -0.62
CA ASN A 727 12.23 -37.64 -0.09
C ASN A 727 13.66 -38.03 -0.48
N GLN A 728 14.25 -39.02 0.22
CA GLN A 728 15.59 -39.54 -0.10
C GLN A 728 15.72 -40.02 -1.56
N PHE A 729 14.62 -40.46 -2.19
CA PHE A 729 14.57 -40.88 -3.60
C PHE A 729 14.47 -39.72 -4.62
N THR A 730 13.92 -38.56 -4.23
CA THR A 730 13.83 -37.38 -5.11
C THR A 730 15.12 -36.57 -5.14
N LYS A 731 15.98 -36.69 -4.12
CA LYS A 731 17.35 -36.14 -4.14
C LYS A 731 18.21 -36.73 -5.26
N THR A 732 17.99 -38.00 -5.63
CA THR A 732 18.76 -38.71 -6.66
C THR A 732 18.24 -38.48 -8.08
N HIS A 733 17.01 -37.99 -8.25
CA HIS A 733 16.40 -37.83 -9.57
C HIS A 733 15.80 -36.42 -9.77
N LYS A 734 16.58 -35.50 -10.35
CA LYS A 734 16.14 -34.15 -10.71
C LYS A 734 14.95 -34.18 -11.69
N GLY A 735 13.98 -33.29 -11.50
CA GLY A 735 12.80 -33.13 -12.37
C GLY A 735 12.36 -31.67 -12.35
N SER A 736 11.57 -31.20 -13.33
CA SER A 736 11.13 -29.80 -13.39
C SER A 736 10.03 -29.46 -12.36
N GLY A 737 9.31 -30.47 -11.86
CA GLY A 737 8.14 -30.27 -11.00
C GLY A 737 6.93 -29.65 -11.71
N LEU A 738 7.02 -29.42 -13.03
CA LEU A 738 5.96 -28.81 -13.84
C LEU A 738 5.09 -29.84 -14.55
N GLY A 739 5.61 -31.03 -14.87
CA GLY A 739 4.90 -32.02 -15.69
C GLY A 739 3.51 -32.42 -15.15
N LEU A 740 3.33 -32.53 -13.84
CA LEU A 740 2.02 -32.84 -13.24
C LEU A 740 1.06 -31.65 -13.29
N ALA A 741 1.56 -30.42 -13.16
CA ALA A 741 0.76 -29.20 -13.27
C ALA A 741 0.32 -28.97 -14.73
N ILE A 742 1.21 -29.24 -15.70
CA ILE A 742 0.89 -29.22 -17.13
C ILE A 742 -0.17 -30.27 -17.45
N ALA A 743 0.02 -31.52 -17.00
CA ALA A 743 -0.96 -32.59 -17.23
C ALA A 743 -2.34 -32.22 -16.66
N ARG A 744 -2.39 -31.67 -15.45
CA ARG A 744 -3.63 -31.18 -14.84
C ARG A 744 -4.30 -30.10 -15.68
N SER A 745 -3.53 -29.08 -16.07
CA SER A 745 -4.07 -27.93 -16.79
C SER A 745 -4.55 -28.31 -18.18
N LEU A 746 -3.86 -29.20 -18.88
CA LEU A 746 -4.31 -29.75 -20.16
C LEU A 746 -5.60 -30.56 -20.00
N VAL A 747 -5.74 -31.36 -18.94
CA VAL A 747 -6.99 -32.09 -18.64
C VAL A 747 -8.14 -31.11 -18.35
N GLU A 748 -7.89 -30.05 -17.58
CA GLU A 748 -8.88 -29.01 -17.28
C GLU A 748 -9.27 -28.22 -18.54
N LEU A 749 -8.33 -27.93 -19.45
CA LEU A 749 -8.62 -27.31 -20.75
C LEU A 749 -9.50 -28.18 -21.65
N HIS A 750 -9.40 -29.51 -21.54
CA HIS A 750 -10.30 -30.45 -22.20
C HIS A 750 -11.68 -30.57 -21.50
N GLY A 751 -11.93 -29.82 -20.42
CA GLY A 751 -13.16 -29.91 -19.62
C GLY A 751 -13.21 -31.15 -18.72
N GLY A 752 -12.06 -31.78 -18.45
CA GLY A 752 -11.92 -32.94 -17.61
C GLY A 752 -11.49 -32.62 -16.17
N ALA A 753 -11.23 -33.68 -15.40
CA ALA A 753 -10.69 -33.58 -14.04
C ALA A 753 -9.62 -34.65 -13.78
N MET A 754 -8.60 -34.29 -12.99
CA MET A 754 -7.54 -35.20 -12.54
C MET A 754 -7.61 -35.40 -11.03
N LYS A 755 -7.46 -36.64 -10.56
CA LYS A 755 -7.41 -37.03 -9.15
C LYS A 755 -6.20 -37.91 -8.89
N ILE A 756 -5.54 -37.70 -7.74
CA ILE A 756 -4.39 -38.48 -7.30
C ILE A 756 -4.76 -39.18 -5.99
N SER A 757 -4.51 -40.48 -5.92
CA SER A 757 -4.62 -41.29 -4.71
C SER A 757 -3.31 -42.02 -4.50
N SER A 758 -2.67 -41.85 -3.36
CA SER A 758 -1.36 -42.45 -3.09
C SER A 758 -1.23 -42.86 -1.64
N THR A 759 -0.49 -43.94 -1.41
CA THR A 759 -0.15 -44.45 -0.09
C THR A 759 1.34 -44.77 -0.07
N VAL A 760 2.06 -44.23 0.92
CA VAL A 760 3.51 -44.43 1.08
C VAL A 760 3.81 -45.93 1.18
N GLY A 761 4.77 -46.40 0.39
CA GLY A 761 5.19 -47.81 0.31
C GLY A 761 4.28 -48.74 -0.48
N VAL A 762 3.14 -48.26 -0.97
CA VAL A 762 2.19 -49.04 -1.80
C VAL A 762 2.19 -48.59 -3.25
N GLY A 763 2.26 -47.27 -3.48
CA GLY A 763 2.32 -46.67 -4.82
C GLY A 763 1.29 -45.58 -5.05
N THR A 764 1.21 -45.08 -6.28
CA THR A 764 0.33 -43.97 -6.68
C THR A 764 -0.63 -44.36 -7.79
N ILE A 765 -1.85 -43.84 -7.72
CA ILE A 765 -2.87 -43.94 -8.76
C ILE A 765 -3.25 -42.52 -9.18
N VAL A 766 -3.00 -42.19 -10.45
CA VAL A 766 -3.46 -40.96 -11.07
C VAL A 766 -4.63 -41.30 -11.98
N SER A 767 -5.81 -40.74 -11.69
CA SER A 767 -7.04 -40.94 -12.45
C SER A 767 -7.45 -39.66 -13.17
N LEU A 768 -7.68 -39.77 -14.48
CA LEU A 768 -8.16 -38.72 -15.36
C LEU A 768 -9.58 -39.04 -15.80
N ARG A 769 -10.44 -38.03 -15.81
CA ARG A 769 -11.76 -38.08 -16.42
C ARG A 769 -11.85 -37.03 -17.52
N LEU A 770 -12.02 -37.46 -18.76
CA LEU A 770 -12.12 -36.59 -19.94
C LEU A 770 -13.51 -36.76 -20.57
N PRO A 771 -14.21 -35.70 -20.99
CA PRO A 771 -15.48 -35.84 -21.70
C PRO A 771 -15.25 -36.43 -23.10
N LYS A 772 -16.19 -37.25 -23.60
CA LYS A 772 -16.08 -37.88 -24.93
C LYS A 772 -16.15 -36.85 -26.09
N ALA A 773 -16.76 -35.71 -25.84
CA ALA A 773 -16.75 -34.53 -26.71
C ALA A 773 -16.39 -33.28 -25.87
N PRO A 774 -15.49 -32.40 -26.34
CA PRO A 774 -15.08 -31.22 -25.60
C PRO A 774 -16.25 -30.26 -25.44
N ALA A 775 -16.41 -29.68 -24.25
CA ALA A 775 -17.42 -28.66 -24.02
C ALA A 775 -17.03 -27.40 -24.81
N VAL A 776 -17.80 -27.05 -25.85
CA VAL A 776 -17.63 -25.78 -26.57
C VAL A 776 -17.82 -24.64 -25.57
N ARG A 777 -16.73 -23.96 -25.22
CA ARG A 777 -16.74 -22.82 -24.31
C ARG A 777 -17.41 -21.64 -25.04
N ARG A 778 -18.70 -21.40 -24.79
CA ARG A 778 -19.36 -20.15 -25.22
C ARG A 778 -18.67 -19.00 -24.50
N ASP A 779 -18.12 -18.06 -25.28
CA ASP A 779 -17.45 -16.86 -24.78
C ASP A 779 -18.34 -16.10 -23.79
N ARG A 780 -17.86 -15.97 -22.55
CA ARG A 780 -18.37 -15.01 -21.55
C ARG A 780 -17.59 -13.71 -21.71
N ARG A 781 -17.76 -13.03 -22.84
CA ARG A 781 -17.39 -11.62 -23.04
C ARG A 781 -18.46 -10.92 -23.88
N ALA A 782 -19.66 -10.86 -23.32
CA ALA A 782 -20.74 -9.94 -23.70
C ALA A 782 -21.75 -9.90 -22.55
N ALA A 783 -21.40 -9.20 -21.47
CA ALA A 783 -22.31 -8.66 -20.46
C ALA A 783 -21.56 -7.57 -19.68
#